data_AF-A0A6L4AY07-F1
#
_entry.id   AF-A0A6L4AY07-F1
#
_cell.length_a   1.000
_cell.length_b   1.000
_cell.length_c   1.000
_cell.angle_alpha   90.00
_cell.angle_beta   90.00
_cell.angle_gamma   90.00
#
_symmetry.space_group_name_H-M   'P 1'
#
loop_
_entity.id
_entity.type
_entity.pdbx_description
1 polymer ?
#
loop_
_entity_poly.entity_id
_entity_poly.type
_entity_poly.pdbx_seq_one_letter_code
_entity_poly.pdbx_strand_id
1 'polypeptide(L)'
;MHEPQFRNALLVYPRFPPSFWGFQYALELMGKRSAMPPLGLLTVAAMFPGHYRLRLVDTNVVALTDQDLDWADLVLTSTMVVQRRSLQAVIARCNRRGKPVVVGGPHPTSFADEIAGADFFVLDEVEETFPRFLADWEAGRARRVYLPEHKPAVAATPAPRFDLLDLGAYSSMALQFSRGCPFNCEFCDITKLFGRVPRTKSSAQMLAEFDALYELGWRGPVFLVDDNFIGNRQEALRLLPEIAAWQRRRAYPFDLFTEASVNLAQHEPLMDAMVAAGFSMVFLGIESPNPEALKRTRKSQNVQRGDGDFLLHAVQAIQRKGMEVSGGFILGLDGDGPEVFDAQVAFIQEAGIPRAMVGLLTAMRGTDLHARLAAEGRLLGEASGNNVEIALDFRPQLGPEVLIEGYRRVLATLYEPGLRNYFTRCWTLLSNLGPGVAGRRRHYEVAKLLALLRSLRRQSLSRQAPAYLGLLLRTLLLRPRHIGLAIRLAIMGLHLEKFTRQTLATHDFSVAARADYERLEAEALAAAAPGSGLHATLRRHGAQALRRLRRLHRRLRPEFRKGLSPDLAAVEQAIQACVREAPALVLLQRLRPRIEQWFAGPSWRSALEAHGYTRVERLRAGAGSRTITVAPLLAQGGLRRSLEHYFRELGIQVMTFREQLAQLGEDGLERLLRPGDAPERLVTYLRELGRRADTLVVPLVEGLGAAGERVQVLSARAADRAARLPDVACVACESSRRQLRASLIDLGAALTGDPGRAEIAFDRAFALH
;
A
#
# COMPACT_ATOMS: atom_id res chain seq x y z
N MET A 1 -33.51 -34.25 -17.86
CA MET A 1 -33.37 -32.90 -17.29
C MET A 1 -32.67 -33.06 -15.94
N HIS A 2 -31.42 -32.63 -15.82
CA HIS A 2 -30.76 -32.57 -14.51
C HIS A 2 -31.36 -31.38 -13.74
N GLU A 3 -31.80 -31.60 -12.51
CA GLU A 3 -32.11 -30.51 -11.57
C GLU A 3 -30.92 -29.54 -11.51
N PRO A 4 -31.15 -28.22 -11.50
CA PRO A 4 -30.06 -27.26 -11.34
C PRO A 4 -29.40 -27.48 -9.97
N GLN A 5 -28.21 -28.05 -9.97
CA GLN A 5 -27.39 -28.17 -8.77
C GLN A 5 -27.00 -26.75 -8.33
N PHE A 6 -27.64 -26.24 -7.28
CA PHE A 6 -27.33 -24.92 -6.73
C PHE A 6 -25.87 -24.87 -6.29
N ARG A 7 -25.13 -23.86 -6.75
CA ARG A 7 -23.73 -23.60 -6.37
C ARG A 7 -23.66 -22.39 -5.44
N ASN A 8 -22.82 -22.46 -4.42
CA ASN A 8 -22.60 -21.40 -3.46
C ASN A 8 -21.37 -20.57 -3.87
N ALA A 9 -21.57 -19.28 -4.16
CA ALA A 9 -20.48 -18.36 -4.43
C ALA A 9 -20.34 -17.35 -3.29
N LEU A 10 -19.14 -17.28 -2.72
CA LEU A 10 -18.80 -16.35 -1.65
C LEU A 10 -17.99 -15.18 -2.22
N LEU A 11 -18.56 -13.98 -2.17
CA LEU A 11 -17.84 -12.75 -2.48
C LEU A 11 -17.17 -12.24 -1.21
N VAL A 12 -15.84 -12.18 -1.19
CA VAL A 12 -15.06 -11.66 -0.07
C VAL A 12 -14.44 -10.34 -0.49
N TYR A 13 -14.68 -9.29 0.30
CA TYR A 13 -13.97 -8.03 0.13
C TYR A 13 -12.90 -7.90 1.21
N PRO A 14 -11.60 -7.98 0.85
CA PRO A 14 -10.50 -7.92 1.81
C PRO A 14 -10.45 -6.58 2.57
N ARG A 15 -9.75 -6.57 3.70
CA ARG A 15 -9.79 -5.46 4.63
C ARG A 15 -8.84 -4.35 4.18
N PHE A 16 -9.30 -3.11 4.24
CA PHE A 16 -8.43 -1.95 4.10
C PHE A 16 -7.56 -1.77 5.35
N PRO A 17 -6.26 -1.50 5.20
CA PRO A 17 -5.50 -0.89 6.28
C PRO A 17 -6.04 0.53 6.55
N PRO A 18 -5.70 1.14 7.70
CA PRO A 18 -6.00 2.54 7.94
C PRO A 18 -5.53 3.43 6.79
N SER A 19 -6.43 4.22 6.23
CA SER A 19 -6.16 5.15 5.14
C SER A 19 -6.88 6.47 5.37
N PHE A 20 -6.52 7.49 4.60
CA PHE A 20 -7.18 8.80 4.63
C PHE A 20 -8.69 8.67 4.36
N TRP A 21 -9.08 7.77 3.46
CA TRP A 21 -10.47 7.53 3.04
C TRP A 21 -11.20 6.50 3.90
N GLY A 22 -10.51 5.85 4.84
CA GLY A 22 -11.12 4.85 5.74
C GLY A 22 -11.98 5.48 6.84
N PHE A 23 -11.77 6.76 7.17
CA PHE A 23 -12.56 7.53 8.12
C PHE A 23 -12.78 6.88 9.50
N GLN A 24 -11.92 5.93 9.94
CA GLN A 24 -12.20 5.05 11.08
C GLN A 24 -12.64 5.78 12.36
N TYR A 25 -11.96 6.87 12.73
CA TYR A 25 -12.32 7.68 13.91
C TYR A 25 -13.66 8.41 13.80
N ALA A 26 -14.06 8.81 12.59
CA ALA A 26 -15.35 9.46 12.34
C ALA A 26 -16.47 8.41 12.31
N LEU A 27 -16.24 7.26 11.67
CA LEU A 27 -17.19 6.16 11.60
C LEU A 27 -17.52 5.61 13.00
N GLU A 28 -16.51 5.46 13.89
CA GLU A 28 -16.71 5.09 15.29
C GLU A 28 -17.71 6.03 16.02
N LEU A 29 -17.69 7.33 15.71
CA LEU A 29 -18.61 8.31 16.30
C LEU A 29 -20.03 8.21 15.74
N MET A 30 -20.12 7.87 14.45
CA MET A 30 -21.37 7.69 13.72
C MET A 30 -22.00 6.31 13.95
N GLY A 31 -21.30 5.37 14.59
CA GLY A 31 -21.76 3.98 14.74
C GLY A 31 -21.76 3.22 13.41
N LYS A 32 -20.87 3.60 12.48
CA LYS A 32 -20.68 2.94 11.19
C LYS A 32 -19.40 2.11 11.20
N ARG A 33 -19.33 1.10 10.35
CA ARG A 33 -18.22 0.14 10.27
C ARG A 33 -17.32 0.40 9.06
N SER A 34 -17.92 0.75 7.91
CA SER A 34 -17.19 1.09 6.69
C SER A 34 -17.71 2.39 6.08
N ALA A 35 -16.87 3.06 5.30
CA ALA A 35 -17.26 4.28 4.60
C ALA A 35 -18.24 3.96 3.46
N MET A 36 -17.89 2.97 2.63
CA MET A 36 -18.57 2.61 1.39
C MET A 36 -18.58 1.09 1.17
N PRO A 37 -19.59 0.54 0.46
CA PRO A 37 -19.64 -0.87 0.10
C PRO A 37 -18.74 -1.21 -1.10
N PRO A 38 -18.42 -2.50 -1.31
CA PRO A 38 -17.61 -2.95 -2.45
C PRO A 38 -18.42 -2.96 -3.77
N LEU A 39 -18.67 -1.79 -4.35
CA LEU A 39 -19.52 -1.63 -5.54
C LEU A 39 -19.16 -2.61 -6.67
N GLY A 40 -17.86 -2.76 -6.99
CA GLY A 40 -17.42 -3.69 -8.04
C GLY A 40 -17.85 -5.14 -7.78
N LEU A 41 -17.77 -5.64 -6.54
CA LEU A 41 -18.24 -7.00 -6.22
C LEU A 41 -19.76 -7.12 -6.28
N LEU A 42 -20.50 -6.08 -5.87
CA LEU A 42 -21.96 -6.07 -5.96
C LEU A 42 -22.44 -6.07 -7.41
N THR A 43 -21.70 -5.40 -8.28
CA THR A 43 -21.93 -5.41 -9.73
C THR A 43 -21.65 -6.80 -10.32
N VAL A 44 -20.54 -7.44 -9.94
CA VAL A 44 -20.24 -8.83 -10.36
C VAL A 44 -21.28 -9.81 -9.81
N ALA A 45 -21.76 -9.61 -8.57
CA ALA A 45 -22.82 -10.42 -7.98
C ALA A 45 -24.11 -10.40 -8.82
N ALA A 46 -24.42 -9.28 -9.48
CA ALA A 46 -25.60 -9.16 -10.35
C ALA A 46 -25.45 -9.90 -11.69
N MET A 47 -24.24 -10.33 -12.06
CA MET A 47 -23.97 -11.09 -13.29
C MET A 47 -24.09 -12.61 -13.10
N PHE A 48 -24.27 -13.09 -11.87
CA PHE A 48 -24.47 -14.51 -11.62
C PHE A 48 -25.86 -14.99 -12.09
N PRO A 49 -25.95 -16.18 -12.70
CA PRO A 49 -27.22 -16.85 -12.96
C PRO A 49 -28.02 -17.12 -11.67
N GLY A 50 -29.35 -17.23 -11.80
CA GLY A 50 -30.27 -17.42 -10.66
C GLY A 50 -30.08 -18.72 -9.87
N HIS A 51 -29.39 -19.73 -10.41
CA HIS A 51 -29.06 -20.96 -9.68
C HIS A 51 -27.85 -20.84 -8.75
N TYR A 52 -27.18 -19.68 -8.70
CA TYR A 52 -26.16 -19.42 -7.68
C TYR A 52 -26.76 -18.82 -6.42
N ARG A 53 -26.36 -19.35 -5.27
CA ARG A 53 -26.58 -18.73 -3.96
C ARG A 53 -25.37 -17.87 -3.64
N LEU A 54 -25.62 -16.59 -3.36
CA LEU A 54 -24.56 -15.62 -3.14
C LEU A 54 -24.51 -15.23 -1.66
N ARG A 55 -23.30 -15.07 -1.13
CA ARG A 55 -23.04 -14.37 0.14
C ARG A 55 -21.93 -13.36 -0.06
N LEU A 56 -22.08 -12.20 0.57
CA LEU A 56 -21.04 -11.19 0.64
C LEU A 56 -20.46 -11.15 2.06
N VAL A 57 -19.14 -11.24 2.16
CA VAL A 57 -18.37 -10.97 3.37
C VAL A 57 -17.47 -9.78 3.09
N ASP A 58 -17.94 -8.59 3.47
CA ASP A 58 -17.08 -7.41 3.55
C ASP A 58 -16.29 -7.46 4.86
N THR A 59 -14.98 -7.73 4.77
CA THR A 59 -14.10 -7.84 5.95
C THR A 59 -13.81 -6.51 6.65
N ASN A 60 -14.27 -5.40 6.09
CA ASN A 60 -14.33 -4.09 6.73
C ASN A 60 -15.55 -3.96 7.66
N VAL A 61 -16.56 -4.83 7.50
CA VAL A 61 -17.82 -4.81 8.25
C VAL A 61 -17.93 -6.01 9.20
N VAL A 62 -17.59 -7.20 8.73
CA VAL A 62 -17.75 -8.47 9.46
C VAL A 62 -16.55 -9.37 9.23
N ALA A 63 -16.13 -10.16 10.22
CA ALA A 63 -15.00 -11.08 10.04
C ALA A 63 -15.36 -12.24 9.11
N LEU A 64 -14.46 -12.61 8.20
CA LEU A 64 -14.57 -13.85 7.42
C LEU A 64 -14.38 -15.05 8.35
N THR A 65 -15.40 -15.89 8.49
CA THR A 65 -15.36 -17.08 9.33
C THR A 65 -14.96 -18.31 8.53
N ASP A 66 -14.66 -19.39 9.24
CA ASP A 66 -14.36 -20.67 8.62
C ASP A 66 -15.63 -21.32 8.03
N GLN A 67 -16.79 -21.10 8.66
CA GLN A 67 -18.08 -21.55 8.15
C GLN A 67 -18.45 -20.90 6.82
N ASP A 68 -18.10 -19.63 6.62
CA ASP A 68 -18.31 -18.95 5.34
C ASP A 68 -17.54 -19.64 4.20
N LEU A 69 -16.29 -20.01 4.47
CA LEU A 69 -15.42 -20.71 3.51
C LEU A 69 -15.93 -22.13 3.26
N ASP A 70 -16.30 -22.86 4.30
CA ASP A 70 -16.79 -24.23 4.19
C ASP A 70 -18.09 -24.29 3.37
N TRP A 71 -18.96 -23.28 3.50
CA TRP A 71 -20.19 -23.12 2.72
C TRP A 71 -19.95 -22.87 1.22
N ALA A 72 -18.83 -22.25 0.85
CA ALA A 72 -18.56 -21.82 -0.53
C ALA A 72 -18.07 -22.96 -1.43
N ASP A 73 -18.57 -23.03 -2.66
CA ASP A 73 -18.01 -23.83 -3.74
C ASP A 73 -16.96 -23.04 -4.53
N LEU A 74 -17.12 -21.71 -4.58
CA LEU A 74 -16.25 -20.77 -5.27
C LEU A 74 -16.11 -19.49 -4.44
N VAL A 75 -14.89 -19.00 -4.26
CA VAL A 75 -14.61 -17.73 -3.55
C VAL A 75 -14.16 -16.68 -4.57
N LEU A 76 -14.79 -15.51 -4.57
CA LEU A 76 -14.44 -14.39 -5.45
C LEU A 76 -14.00 -13.20 -4.61
N THR A 77 -12.93 -12.53 -5.04
CA THR A 77 -12.40 -11.35 -4.34
C THR A 77 -12.01 -10.24 -5.30
N SER A 78 -12.19 -9.00 -4.85
CA SER A 78 -11.75 -7.79 -5.56
C SER A 78 -10.94 -6.91 -4.63
N THR A 79 -9.84 -6.34 -5.12
CA THR A 79 -8.96 -5.48 -4.30
C THR A 79 -8.36 -4.30 -5.05
N MET A 80 -8.02 -3.27 -4.27
CA MET A 80 -7.06 -2.22 -4.60
C MET A 80 -5.67 -2.56 -4.03
N VAL A 81 -4.62 -1.91 -4.52
CA VAL A 81 -3.21 -2.29 -4.22
C VAL A 81 -2.94 -2.26 -2.71
N VAL A 82 -3.53 -1.28 -2.02
CA VAL A 82 -3.44 -1.11 -0.56
C VAL A 82 -3.98 -2.31 0.25
N GLN A 83 -4.81 -3.18 -0.36
CA GLN A 83 -5.35 -4.39 0.27
C GLN A 83 -4.49 -5.64 0.00
N ARG A 84 -3.35 -5.54 -0.69
CA ARG A 84 -2.48 -6.68 -1.08
C ARG A 84 -2.23 -7.68 0.04
N ARG A 85 -1.84 -7.20 1.23
CA ARG A 85 -1.59 -8.07 2.39
C ARG A 85 -2.86 -8.80 2.85
N SER A 86 -4.01 -8.11 2.82
CA SER A 86 -5.28 -8.74 3.18
C SER A 86 -5.76 -9.73 2.12
N LEU A 87 -5.52 -9.47 0.83
CA LEU A 87 -5.80 -10.41 -0.26
C LEU A 87 -5.04 -11.71 -0.02
N GLN A 88 -3.73 -11.63 0.21
CA GLN A 88 -2.90 -12.80 0.43
C GLN A 88 -3.34 -13.61 1.66
N ALA A 89 -3.78 -12.93 2.72
CA ALA A 89 -4.34 -13.61 3.90
C ALA A 89 -5.65 -14.36 3.59
N VAL A 90 -6.50 -13.82 2.70
CA VAL A 90 -7.73 -14.49 2.26
C VAL A 90 -7.41 -15.69 1.38
N ILE A 91 -6.53 -15.54 0.38
CA ILE A 91 -6.08 -16.65 -0.49
C ILE A 91 -5.50 -17.79 0.34
N ALA A 92 -4.58 -17.48 1.26
CA ALA A 92 -3.97 -18.49 2.12
C ALA A 92 -5.00 -19.25 2.99
N ARG A 93 -6.09 -18.61 3.40
CA ARG A 93 -7.19 -19.28 4.14
C ARG A 93 -8.01 -20.19 3.25
N CYS A 94 -8.27 -19.79 2.01
CA CYS A 94 -8.99 -20.60 1.04
C CYS A 94 -8.16 -21.84 0.65
N ASN A 95 -6.87 -21.66 0.38
CA ASN A 95 -5.96 -22.74 0.01
C ASN A 95 -5.83 -23.81 1.10
N ARG A 96 -5.76 -23.40 2.38
CA ARG A 96 -5.77 -24.33 3.52
C ARG A 96 -7.04 -25.18 3.60
N ARG A 97 -8.13 -24.76 2.97
CA ARG A 97 -9.42 -25.45 2.91
C ARG A 97 -9.73 -26.09 1.57
N GLY A 98 -8.80 -26.02 0.60
CA GLY A 98 -9.04 -26.50 -0.76
C GLY A 98 -10.17 -25.76 -1.47
N LYS A 99 -10.39 -24.48 -1.16
CA LYS A 99 -11.45 -23.66 -1.77
C LYS A 99 -10.92 -22.90 -2.98
N PRO A 100 -11.49 -23.07 -4.18
CA PRO A 100 -11.07 -22.35 -5.38
C PRO A 100 -11.26 -20.84 -5.24
N VAL A 101 -10.25 -20.06 -5.60
CA VAL A 101 -10.24 -18.59 -5.48
C VAL A 101 -10.13 -17.92 -6.84
N VAL A 102 -11.07 -17.02 -7.11
CA VAL A 102 -11.09 -16.10 -8.24
C VAL A 102 -10.71 -14.71 -7.76
N VAL A 103 -9.66 -14.13 -8.35
CA VAL A 103 -9.21 -12.77 -8.03
C VAL A 103 -9.47 -11.83 -9.21
N GLY A 104 -9.89 -10.60 -8.89
CA GLY A 104 -10.10 -9.53 -9.88
C GLY A 104 -10.03 -8.13 -9.26
N GLY A 105 -10.41 -7.12 -10.06
CA GLY A 105 -10.35 -5.72 -9.66
C GLY A 105 -8.99 -5.05 -9.94
N PRO A 106 -8.84 -3.76 -9.60
CA PRO A 106 -7.71 -2.95 -10.04
C PRO A 106 -6.33 -3.50 -9.64
N HIS A 107 -6.20 -4.08 -8.45
CA HIS A 107 -4.92 -4.65 -8.01
C HIS A 107 -4.52 -5.91 -8.79
N PRO A 108 -5.35 -6.97 -8.87
CA PRO A 108 -5.02 -8.12 -9.73
C PRO A 108 -4.82 -7.77 -11.20
N THR A 109 -5.51 -6.76 -11.73
CA THR A 109 -5.29 -6.30 -13.12
C THR A 109 -3.87 -5.81 -13.35
N SER A 110 -3.31 -5.03 -12.41
CA SER A 110 -1.97 -4.43 -12.56
C SER A 110 -0.83 -5.27 -11.97
N PHE A 111 -1.13 -6.23 -11.11
CA PHE A 111 -0.14 -6.99 -10.31
C PHE A 111 -0.44 -8.49 -10.27
N ALA A 112 -1.00 -9.05 -11.35
CA ALA A 112 -1.35 -10.47 -11.41
C ALA A 112 -0.14 -11.38 -11.17
N ASP A 113 1.05 -10.94 -11.60
CA ASP A 113 2.34 -11.61 -11.45
C ASP A 113 2.80 -11.78 -10.01
N GLU A 114 2.29 -10.96 -9.08
CA GLU A 114 2.68 -10.95 -7.66
C GLU A 114 1.65 -11.64 -6.75
N ILE A 115 0.58 -12.19 -7.33
CA ILE A 115 -0.48 -12.86 -6.59
C ILE A 115 -0.26 -14.37 -6.63
N ALA A 116 0.44 -14.87 -5.62
CA ALA A 116 0.60 -16.30 -5.41
C ALA A 116 -0.70 -16.97 -4.90
N GLY A 117 -0.93 -18.22 -5.32
CA GLY A 117 -1.93 -19.11 -4.73
C GLY A 117 -3.38 -18.93 -5.20
N ALA A 118 -3.68 -18.00 -6.11
CA ALA A 118 -5.01 -17.89 -6.73
C ALA A 118 -5.17 -18.88 -7.89
N ASP A 119 -6.36 -19.50 -7.98
CA ASP A 119 -6.68 -20.48 -9.04
C ASP A 119 -7.05 -19.78 -10.36
N PHE A 120 -7.82 -18.70 -10.27
CA PHE A 120 -8.36 -18.00 -11.43
C PHE A 120 -8.22 -16.49 -11.32
N PHE A 121 -7.94 -15.85 -12.46
CA PHE A 121 -7.81 -14.41 -12.60
C PHE A 121 -8.85 -13.93 -13.62
N VAL A 122 -9.77 -13.08 -13.19
CA VAL A 122 -10.71 -12.37 -14.07
C VAL A 122 -10.33 -10.90 -14.00
N LEU A 123 -9.54 -10.47 -14.99
CA LEU A 123 -8.82 -9.21 -14.98
C LEU A 123 -9.54 -8.15 -15.80
N ASP A 124 -9.22 -6.89 -15.49
CA ASP A 124 -9.78 -5.70 -16.14
C ASP A 124 -11.32 -5.58 -15.92
N GLU A 125 -12.03 -4.94 -16.84
CA GLU A 125 -13.50 -4.89 -16.87
C GLU A 125 -14.09 -6.24 -17.30
N VAL A 126 -15.09 -6.73 -16.56
CA VAL A 126 -15.45 -8.16 -16.56
C VAL A 126 -16.79 -8.48 -17.23
N GLU A 127 -17.50 -7.47 -17.75
CA GLU A 127 -18.82 -7.64 -18.37
C GLU A 127 -18.83 -8.70 -19.49
N GLU A 128 -17.75 -8.79 -20.29
CA GLU A 128 -17.61 -9.78 -21.38
C GLU A 128 -17.04 -11.13 -20.90
N THR A 129 -16.18 -11.11 -19.89
CA THR A 129 -15.35 -12.25 -19.50
C THR A 129 -15.96 -13.07 -18.38
N PHE A 130 -16.69 -12.44 -17.46
CA PHE A 130 -17.24 -13.13 -16.30
C PHE A 130 -18.29 -14.18 -16.65
N PRO A 131 -19.26 -13.92 -17.56
CA PRO A 131 -20.19 -14.96 -18.01
C PRO A 131 -19.47 -16.15 -18.67
N ARG A 132 -18.41 -15.89 -19.45
CA ARG A 132 -17.57 -16.93 -20.06
C ARG A 132 -16.83 -17.75 -19.02
N PHE A 133 -16.24 -17.10 -18.02
CA PHE A 133 -15.60 -17.76 -16.89
C PHE A 133 -16.56 -18.69 -16.16
N LEU A 134 -17.78 -18.23 -15.84
CA LEU A 134 -18.78 -19.07 -15.16
C LEU A 134 -19.18 -20.29 -16.00
N ALA A 135 -19.39 -20.12 -17.31
CA ALA A 135 -19.71 -21.23 -18.20
C ALA A 135 -18.59 -22.27 -18.27
N ASP A 136 -17.33 -21.83 -18.31
CA ASP A 136 -16.18 -22.72 -18.31
C ASP A 136 -15.98 -23.40 -16.94
N TRP A 137 -16.23 -22.68 -15.84
CA TRP A 137 -16.23 -23.21 -14.47
C TRP A 137 -17.27 -24.31 -14.26
N GLU A 138 -18.48 -24.10 -14.77
CA GLU A 138 -19.56 -25.08 -14.69
C GLU A 138 -19.25 -26.35 -15.48
N ALA A 139 -18.61 -26.19 -16.64
CA ALA A 139 -18.19 -27.27 -17.50
C ALA A 139 -16.85 -27.93 -17.07
N GLY A 140 -16.24 -27.52 -15.94
CA GLY A 140 -14.98 -28.10 -15.45
C GLY A 140 -13.76 -27.81 -16.33
N ARG A 141 -13.82 -26.74 -17.14
CA ARG A 141 -12.80 -26.34 -18.12
C ARG A 141 -12.36 -24.87 -17.98
N ALA A 142 -12.51 -24.30 -16.79
CA ALA A 142 -12.07 -22.95 -16.47
C ALA A 142 -10.57 -22.77 -16.71
N ARG A 143 -10.21 -21.68 -17.40
CA ARG A 143 -8.82 -21.28 -17.65
C ARG A 143 -8.29 -20.48 -16.46
N ARG A 144 -6.97 -20.47 -16.28
CA ARG A 144 -6.36 -19.69 -15.20
C ARG A 144 -6.57 -18.17 -15.34
N VAL A 145 -6.63 -17.64 -16.55
CA VAL A 145 -6.72 -16.19 -16.80
C VAL A 145 -7.79 -15.88 -17.84
N TYR A 146 -8.62 -14.88 -17.54
CA TYR A 146 -9.62 -14.27 -18.41
C TYR A 146 -9.34 -12.77 -18.52
N LEU A 147 -9.21 -12.29 -19.75
CA LEU A 147 -9.00 -10.88 -20.12
C LEU A 147 -10.00 -10.52 -21.22
N PRO A 148 -10.60 -9.31 -21.18
CA PRO A 148 -11.51 -8.87 -22.22
C PRO A 148 -10.72 -8.52 -23.49
N GLU A 149 -11.37 -8.62 -24.63
CA GLU A 149 -10.76 -8.21 -25.92
C GLU A 149 -10.85 -6.69 -26.10
N HIS A 150 -11.91 -6.08 -25.57
CA HIS A 150 -12.19 -4.66 -25.69
C HIS A 150 -12.63 -4.07 -24.34
N LYS A 151 -12.66 -2.75 -24.25
CA LYS A 151 -13.30 -2.06 -23.12
C LYS A 151 -14.82 -2.14 -23.31
N PRO A 152 -15.57 -2.87 -22.47
CA PRO A 152 -16.97 -3.18 -22.70
C PRO A 152 -17.85 -1.92 -22.64
N ALA A 153 -19.04 -1.92 -23.22
CA ALA A 153 -19.97 -0.81 -22.98
C ALA A 153 -20.37 -0.79 -21.49
N VAL A 154 -20.23 0.36 -20.80
CA VAL A 154 -20.68 0.49 -19.40
C VAL A 154 -22.20 0.31 -19.29
N ALA A 155 -22.93 0.52 -20.39
CA ALA A 155 -24.34 0.18 -20.51
C ALA A 155 -24.65 -1.33 -20.36
N ALA A 156 -23.67 -2.23 -20.52
CA ALA A 156 -23.84 -3.66 -20.26
C ALA A 156 -23.81 -4.02 -18.76
N THR A 157 -23.44 -3.08 -17.90
CA THR A 157 -23.36 -3.32 -16.45
C THR A 157 -24.77 -3.41 -15.83
N PRO A 158 -25.11 -4.53 -15.15
CA PRO A 158 -26.40 -4.68 -14.46
C PRO A 158 -26.46 -3.83 -13.17
N ALA A 159 -27.68 -3.63 -12.65
CA ALA A 159 -27.89 -2.98 -11.36
C ALA A 159 -27.21 -3.79 -10.23
N PRO A 160 -26.36 -3.17 -9.38
CA PRO A 160 -25.65 -3.91 -8.34
C PRO A 160 -26.58 -4.55 -7.30
N ARG A 161 -26.19 -5.72 -6.76
CA ARG A 161 -26.94 -6.47 -5.73
C ARG A 161 -26.84 -5.85 -4.32
N PHE A 162 -27.36 -4.62 -4.16
CA PHE A 162 -27.37 -3.91 -2.87
C PHE A 162 -28.11 -4.66 -1.76
N ASP A 163 -29.00 -5.58 -2.10
CA ASP A 163 -29.72 -6.47 -1.18
C ASP A 163 -28.78 -7.42 -0.40
N LEU A 164 -27.54 -7.63 -0.86
CA LEU A 164 -26.52 -8.38 -0.13
C LEU A 164 -25.88 -7.60 1.02
N LEU A 165 -26.19 -6.31 1.17
CA LEU A 165 -25.56 -5.43 2.15
C LEU A 165 -26.37 -5.32 3.45
N ASP A 166 -25.65 -5.26 4.57
CA ASP A 166 -26.15 -4.54 5.74
C ASP A 166 -25.95 -3.03 5.52
N LEU A 167 -26.96 -2.36 4.97
CA LEU A 167 -26.94 -0.91 4.71
C LEU A 167 -26.60 -0.09 5.96
N GLY A 168 -27.00 -0.57 7.15
CA GLY A 168 -26.74 0.09 8.44
C GLY A 168 -25.26 0.22 8.76
N ALA A 169 -24.41 -0.67 8.22
CA ALA A 169 -22.97 -0.68 8.46
C ALA A 169 -22.18 0.42 7.75
N TYR A 170 -22.75 1.03 6.70
CA TYR A 170 -22.03 1.98 5.83
C TYR A 170 -22.45 3.44 6.09
N SER A 171 -21.53 4.38 5.93
CA SER A 171 -21.82 5.83 6.04
C SER A 171 -22.33 6.46 4.74
N SER A 172 -21.99 5.86 3.59
CA SER A 172 -22.42 6.28 2.26
C SER A 172 -22.59 5.06 1.35
N MET A 173 -23.46 5.19 0.35
CA MET A 173 -23.56 4.23 -0.76
C MET A 173 -22.75 4.72 -1.96
N ALA A 174 -22.56 3.85 -2.95
CA ALA A 174 -21.77 4.13 -4.14
C ALA A 174 -22.54 3.71 -5.39
N LEU A 175 -22.51 4.55 -6.42
CA LEU A 175 -23.04 4.31 -7.76
C LEU A 175 -21.99 4.72 -8.80
N GLN A 176 -22.05 4.18 -10.01
CA GLN A 176 -21.11 4.51 -11.09
C GLN A 176 -21.88 4.91 -12.34
N PHE A 177 -21.65 6.12 -12.83
CA PHE A 177 -22.22 6.61 -14.08
C PHE A 177 -21.32 6.31 -15.28
N SER A 178 -20.01 6.43 -15.12
CA SER A 178 -19.04 6.33 -16.22
C SER A 178 -17.73 5.66 -15.82
N ARG A 179 -16.97 5.23 -16.84
CA ARG A 179 -15.59 4.73 -16.73
C ARG A 179 -14.72 5.36 -17.81
N GLY A 180 -13.48 5.72 -17.44
CA GLY A 180 -12.50 6.34 -18.33
C GLY A 180 -12.41 7.85 -18.15
N CYS A 181 -11.30 8.45 -18.63
CA CYS A 181 -11.01 9.87 -18.44
C CYS A 181 -10.32 10.47 -19.69
N PRO A 182 -10.73 11.65 -20.18
CA PRO A 182 -10.17 12.22 -21.42
C PRO A 182 -8.77 12.85 -21.21
N PHE A 183 -8.35 13.06 -19.97
CA PHE A 183 -7.05 13.66 -19.64
C PHE A 183 -5.89 12.67 -19.74
N ASN A 184 -4.65 13.14 -19.63
CA ASN A 184 -3.45 12.30 -19.75
C ASN A 184 -2.40 12.66 -18.69
N CYS A 185 -2.83 12.86 -17.44
CA CYS A 185 -1.93 13.14 -16.33
C CYS A 185 -0.96 11.95 -16.16
N GLU A 186 0.36 12.21 -16.16
CA GLU A 186 1.34 11.13 -16.30
C GLU A 186 1.37 10.14 -15.13
N PHE A 187 1.01 10.60 -13.94
CA PHE A 187 0.98 9.83 -12.69
C PHE A 187 -0.30 9.01 -12.49
N CYS A 188 -1.29 9.17 -13.37
CA CYS A 188 -2.63 8.61 -13.21
C CYS A 188 -2.78 7.27 -13.95
N ASP A 189 -3.28 6.26 -13.25
CA ASP A 189 -3.51 4.90 -13.78
C ASP A 189 -4.90 4.71 -14.42
N ILE A 190 -5.83 5.64 -14.21
CA ILE A 190 -7.20 5.56 -14.75
C ILE A 190 -7.25 5.37 -16.26
N THR A 191 -6.42 6.08 -17.02
CA THR A 191 -6.41 5.91 -18.49
C THR A 191 -5.87 4.55 -18.93
N LYS A 192 -5.07 3.89 -18.09
CA LYS A 192 -4.53 2.54 -18.32
C LYS A 192 -5.56 1.49 -17.95
N LEU A 193 -6.29 1.69 -16.85
CA LEU A 193 -7.32 0.79 -16.36
C LEU A 193 -8.62 0.88 -17.16
N PHE A 194 -9.12 2.08 -17.47
CA PHE A 194 -10.46 2.27 -18.04
C PHE A 194 -10.49 2.95 -19.41
N GLY A 195 -9.32 3.31 -19.94
CA GLY A 195 -9.19 3.95 -21.25
C GLY A 195 -9.45 5.46 -21.23
N ARG A 196 -9.19 6.09 -22.40
CA ARG A 196 -9.25 7.55 -22.58
C ARG A 196 -10.64 8.07 -22.98
N VAL A 197 -11.53 7.18 -23.40
CA VAL A 197 -12.88 7.53 -23.86
C VAL A 197 -13.84 7.28 -22.71
N PRO A 198 -14.44 8.33 -22.10
CA PRO A 198 -15.41 8.15 -21.03
C PRO A 198 -16.68 7.51 -21.59
N ARG A 199 -16.94 6.28 -21.17
CA ARG A 199 -18.14 5.50 -21.52
C ARG A 199 -19.15 5.64 -20.39
N THR A 200 -20.42 5.84 -20.70
CA THR A 200 -21.45 6.17 -19.71
C THR A 200 -22.59 5.15 -19.71
N LYS A 201 -23.27 5.05 -18.57
CA LYS A 201 -24.61 4.45 -18.47
C LYS A 201 -25.66 5.39 -19.02
N SER A 202 -26.81 4.84 -19.39
CA SER A 202 -27.99 5.63 -19.70
C SER A 202 -28.65 6.23 -18.45
N SER A 203 -29.45 7.29 -18.63
CA SER A 203 -30.27 7.85 -17.55
C SER A 203 -31.19 6.81 -16.92
N ALA A 204 -31.79 5.92 -17.72
CA ALA A 204 -32.68 4.88 -17.24
C ALA A 204 -31.97 3.90 -16.28
N GLN A 205 -30.74 3.48 -16.61
CA GLN A 205 -29.94 2.63 -15.73
C GLN A 205 -29.60 3.34 -14.42
N MET A 206 -29.18 4.61 -14.49
CA MET A 206 -28.87 5.39 -13.29
C MET A 206 -30.10 5.54 -12.39
N LEU A 207 -31.26 5.86 -12.95
CA LEU A 207 -32.49 5.99 -12.18
C LEU A 207 -32.93 4.66 -11.54
N ALA A 208 -32.77 3.53 -12.25
CA ALA A 208 -33.04 2.21 -11.70
C ALA A 208 -32.15 1.86 -10.51
N GLU A 209 -30.85 2.23 -10.55
CA GLU A 209 -29.94 2.03 -9.42
C GLU A 209 -30.27 2.95 -8.24
N PHE A 210 -30.71 4.19 -8.51
CA PHE A 210 -31.23 5.10 -7.49
C PHE A 210 -32.51 4.54 -6.83
N ASP A 211 -33.43 3.99 -7.63
CA ASP A 211 -34.65 3.35 -7.14
C ASP A 211 -34.32 2.12 -6.28
N ALA A 212 -33.39 1.26 -6.70
CA ALA A 212 -32.96 0.09 -5.92
C ALA A 212 -32.47 0.47 -4.51
N LEU A 213 -31.62 1.49 -4.39
CA LEU A 213 -31.18 2.00 -3.08
C LEU A 213 -32.33 2.59 -2.28
N TYR A 214 -33.23 3.34 -2.94
CA TYR A 214 -34.36 4.00 -2.29
C TYR A 214 -35.36 2.98 -1.74
N GLU A 215 -35.65 1.93 -2.49
CA GLU A 215 -36.59 0.84 -2.14
C GLU A 215 -36.05 -0.01 -1.00
N LEU A 216 -34.73 -0.27 -0.95
CA LEU A 216 -34.06 -0.90 0.18
C LEU A 216 -34.00 0.00 1.44
N GLY A 217 -34.53 1.23 1.36
CA GLY A 217 -34.67 2.13 2.49
C GLY A 217 -33.45 3.04 2.75
N TRP A 218 -32.44 3.04 1.88
CA TRP A 218 -31.29 3.95 2.05
C TRP A 218 -31.73 5.42 1.96
N ARG A 219 -31.31 6.26 2.89
CA ARG A 219 -31.46 7.72 2.82
C ARG A 219 -30.17 8.33 3.35
N GLY A 220 -29.51 9.19 2.57
CA GLY A 220 -28.21 9.72 2.96
C GLY A 220 -27.21 9.85 1.81
N PRO A 221 -25.90 9.91 2.12
CA PRO A 221 -24.88 10.18 1.13
C PRO A 221 -24.73 9.07 0.08
N VAL A 222 -24.59 9.46 -1.19
CA VAL A 222 -24.32 8.58 -2.32
C VAL A 222 -23.16 9.16 -3.12
N PHE A 223 -22.08 8.39 -3.21
CA PHE A 223 -20.91 8.74 -4.01
C PHE A 223 -21.11 8.25 -5.44
N LEU A 224 -21.04 9.16 -6.41
CA LEU A 224 -20.87 8.81 -7.81
C LEU A 224 -19.35 8.61 -8.00
N VAL A 225 -18.93 7.35 -8.10
CA VAL A 225 -17.52 6.94 -7.96
C VAL A 225 -16.67 7.20 -9.20
N ASP A 226 -17.23 7.87 -10.19
CA ASP A 226 -16.58 8.23 -11.45
C ASP A 226 -15.27 8.98 -11.20
N ASP A 227 -14.16 8.51 -11.79
CA ASP A 227 -12.84 9.16 -11.70
C ASP A 227 -12.87 10.61 -12.24
N ASN A 228 -13.81 10.87 -13.15
CA ASN A 228 -14.19 12.21 -13.56
C ASN A 228 -15.63 12.21 -14.09
N PHE A 229 -16.59 12.55 -13.23
CA PHE A 229 -18.01 12.60 -13.59
C PHE A 229 -18.31 13.51 -14.78
N ILE A 230 -17.52 14.57 -14.96
CA ILE A 230 -17.67 15.51 -16.07
C ILE A 230 -16.78 15.16 -17.27
N GLY A 231 -16.18 13.97 -17.30
CA GLY A 231 -15.34 13.49 -18.40
C GLY A 231 -16.10 13.48 -19.72
N ASN A 232 -17.39 13.13 -19.70
CA ASN A 232 -18.33 13.34 -20.80
C ASN A 232 -19.42 14.34 -20.40
N ARG A 233 -19.11 15.64 -20.54
CA ARG A 233 -20.01 16.74 -20.16
C ARG A 233 -21.38 16.66 -20.84
N GLN A 234 -21.44 16.19 -22.09
CA GLN A 234 -22.70 16.13 -22.84
C GLN A 234 -23.65 15.09 -22.23
N GLU A 235 -23.14 13.91 -21.90
CA GLU A 235 -23.92 12.87 -21.21
C GLU A 235 -24.27 13.28 -19.78
N ALA A 236 -23.36 13.93 -19.05
CA ALA A 236 -23.67 14.47 -17.73
C ALA A 236 -24.83 15.48 -17.77
N LEU A 237 -24.86 16.39 -18.75
CA LEU A 237 -25.96 17.35 -18.94
C LEU A 237 -27.28 16.69 -19.35
N ARG A 238 -27.25 15.50 -19.97
CA ARG A 238 -28.46 14.69 -20.24
C ARG A 238 -28.98 14.00 -18.98
N LEU A 239 -28.07 13.53 -18.12
CA LEU A 239 -28.42 12.79 -16.90
C LEU A 239 -28.94 13.70 -15.77
N LEU A 240 -28.28 14.84 -15.53
CA LEU A 240 -28.52 15.68 -14.35
C LEU A 240 -29.98 16.16 -14.21
N PRO A 241 -30.69 16.59 -15.28
CA PRO A 241 -32.10 16.96 -15.18
C PRO A 241 -33.01 15.82 -14.70
N GLU A 242 -32.73 14.58 -15.14
CA GLU A 242 -33.47 13.39 -14.75
C GLU A 242 -33.26 13.06 -13.27
N ILE A 243 -32.01 13.12 -12.79
CA ILE A 243 -31.69 12.97 -11.36
C ILE A 243 -32.38 14.07 -10.54
N ALA A 244 -32.34 15.33 -11.00
CA ALA A 244 -32.99 16.43 -10.31
C ALA A 244 -34.50 16.24 -10.20
N ALA A 245 -35.16 15.78 -11.26
CA ALA A 245 -36.57 15.44 -11.23
C ALA A 245 -36.86 14.28 -10.26
N TRP A 246 -36.05 13.21 -10.30
CA TRP A 246 -36.17 12.07 -9.40
C TRP A 246 -36.03 12.47 -7.92
N GLN A 247 -35.01 13.26 -7.60
CA GLN A 247 -34.74 13.77 -6.25
C GLN A 247 -35.88 14.68 -5.76
N ARG A 248 -36.35 15.62 -6.59
CA ARG A 248 -37.46 16.53 -6.23
C ARG A 248 -38.73 15.77 -5.88
N ARG A 249 -39.12 14.78 -6.70
CA ARG A 249 -40.31 13.95 -6.46
C ARG A 249 -40.26 13.19 -5.13
N ARG A 250 -39.06 12.93 -4.60
CA ARG A 250 -38.83 12.18 -3.36
C ARG A 250 -38.32 13.03 -2.19
N ALA A 251 -38.39 14.36 -2.32
CA ALA A 251 -37.89 15.32 -1.31
C ALA A 251 -36.39 15.21 -0.98
N TYR A 252 -35.56 14.96 -2.00
CA TYR A 252 -34.10 14.90 -1.93
C TYR A 252 -33.56 13.88 -0.91
N PRO A 253 -33.89 12.56 -1.07
CA PRO A 253 -33.46 11.52 -0.15
C PRO A 253 -31.95 11.28 -0.15
N PHE A 254 -31.25 11.61 -1.25
CA PHE A 254 -29.83 11.36 -1.40
C PHE A 254 -29.00 12.65 -1.39
N ASP A 255 -27.84 12.55 -0.74
CA ASP A 255 -26.79 13.58 -0.74
C ASP A 255 -25.66 13.18 -1.68
N LEU A 256 -25.66 13.78 -2.88
CA LEU A 256 -24.76 13.35 -3.94
C LEU A 256 -23.40 14.03 -3.79
N PHE A 257 -22.35 13.27 -4.06
CA PHE A 257 -21.00 13.79 -4.22
C PHE A 257 -20.25 12.96 -5.25
N THR A 258 -19.18 13.53 -5.82
CA THR A 258 -18.43 12.90 -6.92
C THR A 258 -17.02 13.44 -7.02
N GLU A 259 -16.19 12.81 -7.86
CA GLU A 259 -14.94 13.40 -8.34
C GLU A 259 -15.15 14.13 -9.67
N ALA A 260 -14.42 15.22 -9.87
CA ALA A 260 -14.44 16.02 -11.08
C ALA A 260 -13.09 16.71 -11.29
N SER A 261 -12.83 17.10 -12.54
CA SER A 261 -11.71 17.96 -12.88
C SER A 261 -12.01 19.44 -12.60
N VAL A 262 -10.97 20.24 -12.33
CA VAL A 262 -11.08 21.66 -11.93
C VAL A 262 -11.80 22.52 -12.97
N ASN A 263 -11.72 22.16 -14.25
CA ASN A 263 -12.44 22.85 -15.32
C ASN A 263 -13.98 22.81 -15.19
N LEU A 264 -14.54 22.07 -14.24
CA LEU A 264 -15.94 22.24 -13.82
C LEU A 264 -16.28 23.71 -13.53
N ALA A 265 -15.36 24.45 -12.90
CA ALA A 265 -15.57 25.85 -12.53
C ALA A 265 -15.79 26.78 -13.74
N GLN A 266 -15.41 26.34 -14.93
CA GLN A 266 -15.58 27.09 -16.19
C GLN A 266 -16.96 26.83 -16.84
N HIS A 267 -17.79 25.97 -16.25
CA HIS A 267 -19.10 25.58 -16.79
C HIS A 267 -20.21 25.83 -15.79
N GLU A 268 -20.64 27.08 -15.71
CA GLU A 268 -21.71 27.49 -14.81
C GLU A 268 -23.03 26.70 -14.96
N PRO A 269 -23.56 26.45 -16.18
CA PRO A 269 -24.79 25.66 -16.34
C PRO A 269 -24.64 24.20 -15.84
N LEU A 270 -23.45 23.63 -15.94
CA LEU A 270 -23.18 22.29 -15.43
C LEU A 270 -23.17 22.28 -13.90
N MET A 271 -22.55 23.28 -13.27
CA MET A 271 -22.59 23.43 -11.81
C MET A 271 -24.03 23.63 -11.31
N ASP A 272 -24.84 24.45 -11.99
CA ASP A 272 -26.24 24.65 -11.64
C ASP A 272 -27.07 23.35 -11.75
N ALA A 273 -26.84 22.57 -12.80
CA ALA A 273 -27.48 21.27 -12.99
C ALA A 273 -27.07 20.26 -11.90
N MET A 274 -25.78 20.23 -11.50
CA MET A 274 -25.29 19.41 -10.39
C MET A 274 -25.95 19.81 -9.06
N VAL A 275 -25.99 21.10 -8.74
CA VAL A 275 -26.66 21.58 -7.53
C VAL A 275 -28.14 21.20 -7.57
N ALA A 276 -28.85 21.39 -8.68
CA ALA A 276 -30.26 21.03 -8.83
C ALA A 276 -30.51 19.51 -8.64
N ALA A 277 -29.57 18.66 -9.07
CA ALA A 277 -29.58 17.21 -8.86
C ALA A 277 -29.26 16.80 -7.41
N GLY A 278 -28.86 17.73 -6.56
CA GLY A 278 -28.58 17.49 -5.14
C GLY A 278 -27.13 17.14 -4.83
N PHE A 279 -26.19 17.48 -5.72
CA PHE A 279 -24.76 17.43 -5.40
C PHE A 279 -24.41 18.49 -4.36
N SER A 280 -23.74 18.06 -3.29
CA SER A 280 -23.31 18.92 -2.18
C SER A 280 -21.80 19.01 -2.04
N MET A 281 -21.05 18.15 -2.72
CA MET A 281 -19.59 18.12 -2.65
C MET A 281 -18.98 17.57 -3.94
N VAL A 282 -17.85 18.14 -4.34
CA VAL A 282 -16.98 17.58 -5.37
C VAL A 282 -15.55 17.41 -4.83
N PHE A 283 -14.93 16.30 -5.17
CA PHE A 283 -13.48 16.11 -5.00
C PHE A 283 -12.78 16.56 -6.28
N LEU A 284 -11.77 17.43 -6.12
CA LEU A 284 -10.95 17.92 -7.22
C LEU A 284 -9.51 17.46 -7.04
N GLY A 285 -8.94 16.83 -8.07
CA GLY A 285 -7.49 16.67 -8.17
C GLY A 285 -6.85 18.02 -8.48
N ILE A 286 -6.37 18.74 -7.46
CA ILE A 286 -5.70 20.04 -7.60
C ILE A 286 -4.19 19.83 -7.82
N GLU A 287 -3.65 18.84 -7.11
CA GLU A 287 -2.25 18.38 -7.07
C GLU A 287 -1.27 19.40 -6.52
N SER A 288 -1.09 20.53 -7.18
CA SER A 288 -0.11 21.53 -6.74
C SER A 288 -0.53 22.93 -7.18
N PRO A 289 -0.29 23.98 -6.37
CA PRO A 289 -0.40 25.36 -6.81
C PRO A 289 0.76 25.78 -7.73
N ASN A 290 1.79 24.93 -7.90
CA ASN A 290 2.93 25.20 -8.79
C ASN A 290 2.56 24.93 -10.27
N PRO A 291 2.42 25.97 -11.12
CA PRO A 291 2.00 25.80 -12.51
C PRO A 291 3.03 25.05 -13.37
N GLU A 292 4.32 25.15 -13.05
CA GLU A 292 5.36 24.44 -13.80
C GLU A 292 5.31 22.93 -13.55
N ALA A 293 5.10 22.52 -12.29
CA ALA A 293 4.89 21.12 -11.94
C ALA A 293 3.62 20.54 -12.60
N LEU A 294 2.52 21.31 -12.66
CA LEU A 294 1.29 20.91 -13.35
C LEU A 294 1.48 20.71 -14.86
N LYS A 295 2.24 21.60 -15.52
CA LYS A 295 2.57 21.47 -16.95
C LYS A 295 3.40 20.21 -17.20
N ARG A 296 4.44 19.97 -16.41
CA ARG A 296 5.33 18.80 -16.53
C ARG A 296 4.57 17.48 -16.36
N THR A 297 3.64 17.45 -15.40
CA THR A 297 2.80 16.26 -15.14
C THR A 297 1.60 16.12 -16.09
N ARG A 298 1.51 16.98 -17.12
CA ARG A 298 0.45 16.99 -18.14
C ARG A 298 -0.95 17.21 -17.57
N LYS A 299 -1.07 17.97 -16.48
CA LYS A 299 -2.34 18.36 -15.86
C LYS A 299 -2.81 19.73 -16.36
N SER A 300 -2.93 19.85 -17.68
CA SER A 300 -3.23 21.13 -18.36
C SER A 300 -4.57 21.76 -17.95
N GLN A 301 -5.55 20.94 -17.54
CA GLN A 301 -6.85 21.41 -17.06
C GLN A 301 -6.79 22.16 -15.73
N ASN A 302 -5.65 22.15 -15.04
CA ASN A 302 -5.40 22.90 -13.81
C ASN A 302 -4.59 24.19 -14.06
N VAL A 303 -4.26 24.51 -15.31
CA VAL A 303 -3.46 25.68 -15.69
C VAL A 303 -4.25 26.54 -16.67
N GLN A 304 -4.53 27.79 -16.29
CA GLN A 304 -5.15 28.78 -17.17
C GLN A 304 -4.12 29.84 -17.56
N ARG A 305 -4.00 30.13 -18.86
CA ARG A 305 -3.09 31.18 -19.33
C ARG A 305 -3.57 32.55 -18.85
N GLY A 306 -2.67 33.31 -18.22
CA GLY A 306 -2.93 34.68 -17.77
C GLY A 306 -3.68 34.81 -16.44
N ASP A 307 -3.98 33.71 -15.75
CA ASP A 307 -4.61 33.72 -14.43
C ASP A 307 -3.75 32.92 -13.43
N GLY A 308 -2.95 33.63 -12.64
CA GLY A 308 -2.09 33.04 -11.62
C GLY A 308 -2.85 32.42 -10.44
N ASP A 309 -4.10 32.86 -10.22
CA ASP A 309 -4.94 32.46 -9.10
C ASP A 309 -6.11 31.56 -9.55
N PHE A 310 -6.04 31.02 -10.78
CA PHE A 310 -7.11 30.23 -11.39
C PHE A 310 -7.65 29.13 -10.47
N LEU A 311 -6.77 28.38 -9.82
CA LEU A 311 -7.17 27.29 -8.92
C LEU A 311 -7.97 27.82 -7.72
N LEU A 312 -7.59 28.96 -7.16
CA LEU A 312 -8.28 29.57 -6.03
C LEU A 312 -9.66 30.07 -6.47
N HIS A 313 -9.72 30.80 -7.60
CA HIS A 313 -10.97 31.26 -8.20
C HIS A 313 -11.92 30.11 -8.53
N ALA A 314 -11.40 29.01 -9.08
CA ALA A 314 -12.17 27.83 -9.43
C ALA A 314 -12.80 27.16 -8.21
N VAL A 315 -12.01 26.96 -7.14
CA VAL A 315 -12.51 26.39 -5.88
C VAL A 315 -13.60 27.27 -5.29
N GLN A 316 -13.37 28.59 -5.21
CA GLN A 316 -14.36 29.50 -4.65
C GLN A 316 -15.62 29.61 -5.53
N ALA A 317 -15.51 29.51 -6.86
CA ALA A 317 -16.66 29.52 -7.75
C ALA A 317 -17.59 28.33 -7.48
N ILE A 318 -17.02 27.14 -7.31
CA ILE A 318 -17.77 25.93 -6.95
C ILE A 318 -18.40 26.06 -5.56
N GLN A 319 -17.66 26.58 -4.57
CA GLN A 319 -18.19 26.83 -3.22
C GLN A 319 -19.36 27.83 -3.24
N ARG A 320 -19.26 28.91 -4.01
CA ARG A 320 -20.32 29.92 -4.16
C ARG A 320 -21.60 29.34 -4.80
N LYS A 321 -21.51 28.25 -5.57
CA LYS A 321 -22.68 27.52 -6.07
C LYS A 321 -23.34 26.62 -5.01
N GLY A 322 -22.70 26.43 -3.86
CA GLY A 322 -23.23 25.63 -2.74
C GLY A 322 -22.71 24.20 -2.69
N MET A 323 -21.63 23.90 -3.43
CA MET A 323 -20.92 22.62 -3.37
C MET A 323 -19.61 22.78 -2.58
N GLU A 324 -19.39 21.91 -1.60
CA GLU A 324 -18.09 21.83 -0.94
C GLU A 324 -17.02 21.32 -1.90
N VAL A 325 -15.79 21.80 -1.72
CA VAL A 325 -14.63 21.25 -2.43
C VAL A 325 -13.77 20.47 -1.43
N SER A 326 -13.53 19.20 -1.75
CA SER A 326 -12.41 18.43 -1.19
C SER A 326 -11.28 18.40 -2.23
N GLY A 327 -10.02 18.38 -1.79
CA GLY A 327 -8.88 18.51 -2.69
C GLY A 327 -7.87 17.39 -2.53
N GLY A 328 -7.39 16.86 -3.66
CA GLY A 328 -6.18 16.06 -3.76
C GLY A 328 -4.96 16.94 -4.03
N PHE A 329 -3.88 16.70 -3.32
CA PHE A 329 -2.61 17.42 -3.39
C PHE A 329 -1.46 16.43 -3.39
N ILE A 330 -0.43 16.72 -4.18
CA ILE A 330 0.77 15.90 -4.36
C ILE A 330 1.99 16.77 -4.10
N LEU A 331 2.91 16.27 -3.28
CA LEU A 331 4.23 16.85 -3.05
C LEU A 331 5.30 15.99 -3.71
N GLY A 332 6.34 16.65 -4.22
CA GLY A 332 7.48 15.96 -4.85
C GLY A 332 7.25 15.73 -6.35
N LEU A 333 6.46 16.57 -7.00
CA LEU A 333 6.37 16.59 -8.45
C LEU A 333 7.71 17.06 -9.03
N ASP A 334 8.12 16.49 -10.18
CA ASP A 334 9.28 17.00 -10.90
C ASP A 334 9.02 18.45 -11.31
N GLY A 335 9.82 19.40 -10.82
CA GLY A 335 9.60 20.85 -10.94
C GLY A 335 9.16 21.55 -9.66
N ASP A 336 8.92 20.83 -8.56
CA ASP A 336 8.74 21.43 -7.22
C ASP A 336 10.09 21.82 -6.59
N GLY A 337 10.16 23.03 -6.03
CA GLY A 337 11.19 23.45 -5.08
C GLY A 337 10.70 23.45 -3.62
N PRO A 338 11.56 23.73 -2.63
CA PRO A 338 11.20 23.74 -1.20
C PRO A 338 10.05 24.69 -0.84
N GLU A 339 9.79 25.72 -1.63
CA GLU A 339 8.70 26.67 -1.47
C GLU A 339 7.31 26.04 -1.62
N VAL A 340 7.20 24.87 -2.27
CA VAL A 340 5.93 24.19 -2.51
C VAL A 340 5.20 23.84 -1.21
N PHE A 341 5.94 23.56 -0.12
CA PHE A 341 5.35 23.17 1.15
C PHE A 341 4.48 24.28 1.74
N ASP A 342 5.02 25.50 1.78
CA ASP A 342 4.34 26.64 2.36
C ASP A 342 3.28 27.17 1.39
N ALA A 343 3.54 27.12 0.07
CA ALA A 343 2.57 27.45 -0.96
C ALA A 343 1.33 26.54 -0.92
N GLN A 344 1.50 25.22 -0.75
CA GLN A 344 0.36 24.30 -0.61
C GLN A 344 -0.45 24.57 0.66
N VAL A 345 0.21 24.79 1.80
CA VAL A 345 -0.48 25.13 3.05
C VAL A 345 -1.27 26.43 2.87
N ALA A 346 -0.65 27.48 2.32
CA ALA A 346 -1.29 28.77 2.08
C ALA A 346 -2.53 28.61 1.18
N PHE A 347 -2.38 27.94 0.04
CA PHE A 347 -3.47 27.69 -0.90
C PHE A 347 -4.63 26.92 -0.24
N ILE A 348 -4.35 25.84 0.48
CA ILE A 348 -5.37 25.03 1.16
C ILE A 348 -6.15 25.87 2.17
N GLN A 349 -5.45 26.73 2.93
CA GLN A 349 -6.05 27.61 3.93
C GLN A 349 -6.93 28.69 3.28
N GLU A 350 -6.40 29.39 2.28
CA GLU A 350 -7.07 30.49 1.60
C GLU A 350 -8.29 30.02 0.78
N ALA A 351 -8.16 28.91 0.07
CA ALA A 351 -9.25 28.32 -0.70
C ALA A 351 -10.36 27.73 0.18
N GLY A 352 -10.14 27.59 1.49
CA GLY A 352 -11.14 27.02 2.39
C GLY A 352 -11.44 25.56 2.07
N ILE A 353 -10.42 24.69 1.99
CA ILE A 353 -10.58 23.25 1.66
C ILE A 353 -10.40 22.37 2.91
N PRO A 354 -11.44 22.10 3.74
CA PRO A 354 -11.27 21.34 4.98
C PRO A 354 -10.65 19.96 4.79
N ARG A 355 -11.15 19.20 3.81
CA ARG A 355 -10.66 17.87 3.44
C ARG A 355 -9.61 18.00 2.34
N ALA A 356 -8.36 18.18 2.77
CA ALA A 356 -7.19 18.21 1.89
C ALA A 356 -6.40 16.91 2.07
N MET A 357 -6.46 16.06 1.05
CA MET A 357 -5.65 14.85 0.96
C MET A 357 -4.30 15.25 0.37
N VAL A 358 -3.27 15.34 1.21
CA VAL A 358 -1.90 15.65 0.77
C VAL A 358 -1.10 14.36 0.80
N GLY A 359 -0.59 13.95 -0.36
CA GLY A 359 0.23 12.77 -0.55
C GLY A 359 1.61 13.09 -1.12
N LEU A 360 2.52 12.13 -1.02
CA LEU A 360 3.77 12.14 -1.80
C LEU A 360 3.49 11.61 -3.20
N LEU A 361 4.18 12.15 -4.21
CA LEU A 361 4.12 11.60 -5.56
C LEU A 361 4.51 10.12 -5.51
N THR A 362 3.69 9.28 -6.13
CA THR A 362 3.87 7.83 -6.17
C THR A 362 3.90 7.40 -7.62
N ALA A 363 4.91 6.61 -7.99
CA ALA A 363 5.10 6.09 -9.33
C ALA A 363 4.36 4.74 -9.49
N MET A 364 3.04 4.80 -9.63
CA MET A 364 2.22 3.57 -9.77
C MET A 364 2.60 2.78 -11.03
N ARG A 365 2.77 1.46 -10.88
CA ARG A 365 3.05 0.54 -11.99
C ARG A 365 2.06 0.73 -13.15
N GLY A 366 2.60 0.77 -14.37
CA GLY A 366 1.82 0.93 -15.61
C GLY A 366 1.51 2.38 -16.01
N THR A 367 1.78 3.36 -15.15
CA THR A 367 1.61 4.79 -15.48
C THR A 367 2.74 5.31 -16.38
N ASP A 368 2.49 6.44 -17.06
CA ASP A 368 3.51 7.11 -17.88
C ASP A 368 4.68 7.61 -16.99
N LEU A 369 4.37 8.08 -15.78
CA LEU A 369 5.36 8.46 -14.78
C LEU A 369 6.28 7.29 -14.41
N HIS A 370 5.71 6.13 -14.10
CA HIS A 370 6.50 4.94 -13.77
C HIS A 370 7.39 4.52 -14.94
N ALA A 371 6.88 4.52 -16.17
CA ALA A 371 7.67 4.20 -17.36
C ALA A 371 8.84 5.18 -17.57
N ARG A 372 8.58 6.48 -17.40
CA ARG A 372 9.59 7.53 -17.50
C ARG A 372 10.67 7.38 -16.41
N LEU A 373 10.28 7.25 -15.15
CA LEU A 373 11.21 7.10 -14.03
C LEU A 373 12.00 5.79 -14.08
N ALA A 374 11.44 4.73 -14.65
CA ALA A 374 12.18 3.50 -14.95
C ALA A 374 13.29 3.74 -15.97
N ALA A 375 12.98 4.45 -17.07
CA ALA A 375 13.96 4.81 -18.10
C ALA A 375 15.05 5.75 -17.55
N GLU A 376 14.71 6.61 -16.60
CA GLU A 376 15.65 7.49 -15.90
C GLU A 376 16.45 6.78 -14.77
N GLY A 377 16.17 5.50 -14.47
CA GLY A 377 16.84 4.77 -13.39
C GLY A 377 16.53 5.30 -11.98
N ARG A 378 15.37 5.93 -11.78
CA ARG A 378 14.98 6.59 -10.54
C ARG A 378 14.08 5.74 -9.64
N LEU A 379 13.55 4.61 -10.09
CA LEU A 379 12.69 3.75 -9.25
C LEU A 379 13.47 3.12 -8.08
N LEU A 380 12.85 3.11 -6.90
CA LEU A 380 13.37 2.51 -5.66
C LEU A 380 12.68 1.20 -5.31
N GLY A 381 11.41 1.03 -5.69
CA GLY A 381 10.61 -0.15 -5.38
C GLY A 381 9.18 -0.02 -5.89
N GLU A 382 8.31 -0.92 -5.41
CA GLU A 382 6.89 -0.89 -5.74
C GLU A 382 6.12 0.03 -4.78
N ALA A 383 5.13 0.72 -5.34
CA ALA A 383 4.21 1.55 -4.59
C ALA A 383 3.31 0.71 -3.67
N SER A 384 3.02 1.22 -2.47
CA SER A 384 2.07 0.57 -1.54
C SER A 384 0.59 0.79 -1.93
N GLY A 385 0.32 1.76 -2.80
CA GLY A 385 -1.02 2.24 -3.11
C GLY A 385 -1.67 3.06 -1.98
N ASN A 386 -0.94 3.39 -0.91
CA ASN A 386 -1.41 4.27 0.16
C ASN A 386 -0.96 5.71 -0.10
N ASN A 387 -1.91 6.55 -0.51
CA ASN A 387 -1.71 7.94 -0.90
C ASN A 387 -1.19 8.89 0.19
N VAL A 388 -1.12 8.46 1.45
CA VAL A 388 -0.65 9.29 2.58
C VAL A 388 0.45 8.60 3.39
N GLU A 389 1.04 7.54 2.85
CA GLU A 389 2.21 6.92 3.46
C GLU A 389 3.44 7.82 3.34
N ILE A 390 4.25 7.90 4.39
CA ILE A 390 5.52 8.62 4.38
C ILE A 390 6.61 7.67 3.87
N ALA A 391 6.55 7.38 2.58
CA ALA A 391 7.47 6.52 1.86
C ALA A 391 7.67 7.03 0.42
N LEU A 392 8.84 6.74 -0.15
CA LEU A 392 9.18 7.06 -1.54
C LEU A 392 9.44 5.77 -2.30
N ASP A 393 8.85 5.64 -3.48
CA ASP A 393 9.03 4.53 -4.42
C ASP A 393 9.93 4.90 -5.60
N PHE A 394 10.42 6.14 -5.66
CA PHE A 394 11.43 6.62 -6.59
C PHE A 394 12.32 7.72 -5.96
N ARG A 395 13.40 8.10 -6.64
CA ARG A 395 14.30 9.21 -6.28
C ARG A 395 13.73 10.54 -6.81
N PRO A 396 13.15 11.41 -5.97
CA PRO A 396 12.66 12.73 -6.37
C PRO A 396 13.80 13.68 -6.80
N GLN A 397 13.45 14.73 -7.56
CA GLN A 397 14.38 15.83 -7.88
C GLN A 397 14.72 16.66 -6.63
N LEU A 398 13.70 16.94 -5.82
CA LEU A 398 13.90 17.50 -4.48
C LEU A 398 14.54 16.44 -3.59
N GLY A 399 15.56 16.79 -2.80
CA GLY A 399 16.25 15.84 -1.93
C GLY A 399 15.27 15.02 -1.07
N PRO A 400 15.40 13.69 -0.99
CA PRO A 400 14.45 12.81 -0.26
C PRO A 400 14.17 13.26 1.17
N GLU A 401 15.20 13.68 1.90
CA GLU A 401 15.12 14.13 3.28
C GLU A 401 14.34 15.45 3.39
N VAL A 402 14.58 16.38 2.46
CA VAL A 402 13.87 17.66 2.37
C VAL A 402 12.39 17.43 2.05
N LEU A 403 12.10 16.52 1.13
CA LEU A 403 10.73 16.16 0.75
C LEU A 403 9.97 15.52 1.91
N ILE A 404 10.58 14.55 2.60
CA ILE A 404 9.94 13.86 3.72
C ILE A 404 9.69 14.82 4.89
N GLU A 405 10.67 15.65 5.26
CA GLU A 405 10.49 16.60 6.37
C GLU A 405 9.51 17.72 6.00
N GLY A 406 9.56 18.21 4.76
CA GLY A 406 8.57 19.16 4.25
C GLY A 406 7.15 18.59 4.28
N TYR A 407 6.96 17.33 3.84
CA TYR A 407 5.67 16.65 3.91
C TYR A 407 5.16 16.50 5.35
N ARG A 408 6.03 16.07 6.28
CA ARG A 408 5.71 16.00 7.72
C ARG A 408 5.26 17.36 8.25
N ARG A 409 5.96 18.45 7.89
CA ARG A 409 5.61 19.82 8.27
C ARG A 409 4.25 20.23 7.74
N VAL A 410 3.94 19.94 6.47
CA VAL A 410 2.64 20.24 5.86
C VAL A 410 1.51 19.55 6.62
N LEU A 411 1.61 18.23 6.85
CA LEU A 411 0.59 17.48 7.60
C LEU A 411 0.41 18.00 9.03
N ALA A 412 1.52 18.23 9.74
CA ALA A 412 1.51 18.73 11.11
C ALA A 412 0.90 20.15 11.21
N THR A 413 1.03 20.96 10.16
CA THR A 413 0.48 22.31 10.10
C THR A 413 -1.01 22.30 9.78
N LEU A 414 -1.44 21.51 8.80
CA LEU A 414 -2.84 21.44 8.35
C LEU A 414 -3.78 20.87 9.43
N TYR A 415 -3.28 19.90 10.21
CA TYR A 415 -4.05 19.16 11.20
C TYR A 415 -3.37 19.19 12.58
N GLU A 416 -2.87 20.37 12.95
CA GLU A 416 -2.23 20.60 14.25
C GLU A 416 -3.14 20.17 15.42
N PRO A 417 -2.59 19.72 16.57
CA PRO A 417 -3.38 19.07 17.64
C PRO A 417 -4.58 19.87 18.18
N GLY A 418 -4.52 21.20 18.15
CA GLY A 418 -5.58 22.14 18.53
C GLY A 418 -6.60 22.45 17.42
N LEU A 419 -6.36 21.97 16.19
CA LEU A 419 -7.19 22.15 15.00
C LEU A 419 -7.51 23.61 14.63
N ARG A 420 -6.73 24.60 15.07
CA ARG A 420 -6.92 26.03 14.76
C ARG A 420 -6.90 26.27 13.25
N ASN A 421 -5.85 25.80 12.58
CA ASN A 421 -5.70 25.92 11.12
C ASN A 421 -6.87 25.27 10.38
N TYR A 422 -7.27 24.08 10.81
CA TYR A 422 -8.42 23.35 10.26
C TYR A 422 -9.74 24.10 10.44
N PHE A 423 -10.02 24.62 11.63
CA PHE A 423 -11.28 25.30 11.92
C PHE A 423 -11.37 26.69 11.28
N THR A 424 -10.24 27.40 11.14
CA THR A 424 -10.17 28.61 10.31
C THR A 424 -10.56 28.29 8.86
N ARG A 425 -10.01 27.22 8.30
CA ARG A 425 -10.33 26.76 6.93
C ARG A 425 -11.80 26.34 6.78
N CYS A 426 -12.36 25.67 7.78
CA CYS A 426 -13.78 25.37 7.83
C CYS A 426 -14.62 26.64 7.83
N TRP A 427 -14.22 27.66 8.59
CA TRP A 427 -14.92 28.93 8.60
C TRP A 427 -14.84 29.65 7.25
N THR A 428 -13.69 29.62 6.56
CA THR A 428 -13.55 30.13 5.19
C THR A 428 -14.54 29.45 4.24
N LEU A 429 -14.59 28.12 4.24
CA LEU A 429 -15.59 27.36 3.46
C LEU A 429 -17.02 27.82 3.78
N LEU A 430 -17.40 27.83 5.06
CA LEU A 430 -18.77 28.19 5.48
C LEU A 430 -19.15 29.63 5.11
N SER A 431 -18.17 30.51 4.99
CA SER A 431 -18.34 31.90 4.56
C SER A 431 -18.56 32.01 3.05
N ASN A 432 -17.81 31.21 2.28
CA ASN A 432 -17.89 31.15 0.81
C ASN A 432 -19.11 30.37 0.31
N LEU A 433 -19.59 29.39 1.08
CA LEU A 433 -20.62 28.46 0.63
C LEU A 433 -21.95 29.17 0.33
N GLY A 434 -22.37 29.08 -0.93
CA GLY A 434 -23.66 29.60 -1.38
C GLY A 434 -24.86 28.72 -1.00
N PRO A 435 -26.08 29.13 -1.39
CA PRO A 435 -27.30 28.38 -1.07
C PRO A 435 -27.37 27.08 -1.87
N GLY A 436 -26.97 25.96 -1.26
CA GLY A 436 -27.16 24.62 -1.83
C GLY A 436 -28.54 24.02 -1.55
N VAL A 437 -28.81 22.83 -2.10
CA VAL A 437 -30.05 22.07 -1.85
C VAL A 437 -30.13 21.52 -0.42
N ALA A 438 -29.01 21.47 0.30
CA ALA A 438 -28.93 21.02 1.69
C ALA A 438 -29.89 21.77 2.64
N GLY A 439 -30.25 23.04 2.33
CA GLY A 439 -31.22 23.81 3.10
C GLY A 439 -32.68 23.35 2.98
N ARG A 440 -32.99 22.37 2.11
CA ARG A 440 -34.36 21.87 1.84
C ARG A 440 -34.68 20.54 2.52
N ARG A 441 -33.73 19.95 3.26
CA ARG A 441 -33.87 18.61 3.86
C ARG A 441 -34.43 18.67 5.28
N ARG A 442 -35.51 17.91 5.57
CA ARG A 442 -36.22 17.88 6.88
C ARG A 442 -35.97 16.62 7.73
N HIS A 443 -34.99 15.78 7.39
CA HIS A 443 -34.74 14.54 8.14
C HIS A 443 -33.74 14.74 9.30
N TYR A 444 -34.30 14.94 10.49
CA TYR A 444 -33.62 14.85 11.77
C TYR A 444 -33.54 13.37 12.18
N GLU A 445 -32.36 12.77 12.06
CA GLU A 445 -32.12 11.43 12.62
C GLU A 445 -31.57 11.54 14.03
N VAL A 446 -32.11 10.72 14.95
CA VAL A 446 -31.59 10.52 16.32
C VAL A 446 -30.08 10.24 16.31
N ALA A 447 -29.59 9.54 15.27
CA ALA A 447 -28.17 9.27 15.06
C ALA A 447 -27.31 10.55 14.95
N LYS A 448 -27.81 11.62 14.31
CA LYS A 448 -27.10 12.90 14.17
C LYS A 448 -27.02 13.65 15.50
N LEU A 449 -28.08 13.59 16.31
CA LEU A 449 -28.07 14.15 17.66
C LEU A 449 -27.10 13.40 18.57
N LEU A 450 -27.09 12.07 18.52
CA LEU A 450 -26.12 11.24 19.25
C LEU A 450 -24.68 11.51 18.80
N ALA A 451 -24.44 11.65 17.50
CA ALA A 451 -23.13 12.02 16.97
C ALA A 451 -22.68 13.41 17.46
N LEU A 452 -23.59 14.39 17.52
CA LEU A 452 -23.33 15.70 18.11
C LEU A 452 -22.98 15.61 19.60
N LEU A 453 -23.77 14.89 20.40
CA LEU A 453 -23.49 14.71 21.84
C LEU A 453 -22.14 14.04 22.07
N ARG A 454 -21.81 13.00 21.28
CA ARG A 454 -20.49 12.34 21.33
C ARG A 454 -19.37 13.29 20.91
N SER A 455 -19.59 14.11 19.88
CA SER A 455 -18.64 15.13 19.43
C SER A 455 -18.36 16.16 20.52
N LEU A 456 -19.42 16.73 21.12
CA LEU A 456 -19.32 17.69 22.23
C LEU A 456 -18.54 17.09 23.40
N ARG A 457 -18.90 15.88 23.85
CA ARG A 457 -18.19 15.20 24.94
C ARG A 457 -16.70 15.01 24.66
N ARG A 458 -16.31 14.70 23.42
CA ARG A 458 -14.90 14.43 23.08
C ARG A 458 -14.08 15.68 22.78
N GLN A 459 -14.68 16.71 22.17
CA GLN A 459 -13.94 17.88 21.68
C GLN A 459 -14.00 19.08 22.63
N SER A 460 -15.10 19.27 23.37
CA SER A 460 -15.24 20.41 24.29
C SER A 460 -14.35 20.34 25.54
N LEU A 461 -13.75 19.18 25.83
CA LEU A 461 -12.82 18.96 26.94
C LEU A 461 -11.38 18.67 26.47
N SER A 462 -11.10 18.89 25.19
CA SER A 462 -9.78 18.61 24.60
C SER A 462 -9.01 19.91 24.33
N ARG A 463 -7.75 19.77 23.87
CA ARG A 463 -6.94 20.90 23.39
C ARG A 463 -7.59 21.65 22.21
N GLN A 464 -8.58 21.05 21.56
CA GLN A 464 -9.31 21.60 20.42
C GLN A 464 -10.49 22.48 20.85
N ALA A 465 -10.87 22.47 22.14
CA ALA A 465 -12.09 23.11 22.63
C ALA A 465 -12.24 24.58 22.21
N PRO A 466 -11.21 25.46 22.31
CA PRO A 466 -11.38 26.86 21.92
C PRO A 466 -11.73 27.04 20.43
N ALA A 467 -11.04 26.32 19.55
CA ALA A 467 -11.25 26.43 18.11
C ALA A 467 -12.55 25.74 17.67
N TYR A 468 -12.87 24.60 18.27
CA TYR A 468 -14.12 23.86 18.05
C TYR A 468 -15.35 24.66 18.48
N LEU A 469 -15.38 25.15 19.73
CA LEU A 469 -16.48 25.95 20.25
C LEU A 469 -16.59 27.28 19.51
N GLY A 470 -15.45 27.88 19.14
CA GLY A 470 -15.40 29.09 18.32
C GLY A 470 -16.07 28.90 16.96
N LEU A 471 -15.78 27.80 16.25
CA LEU A 471 -16.44 27.49 14.96
C LEU A 471 -17.95 27.32 15.14
N LEU A 472 -18.37 26.53 16.13
CA LEU A 472 -19.80 26.25 16.35
C LEU A 472 -20.58 27.50 16.73
N LEU A 473 -20.08 28.29 17.69
CA LEU A 473 -20.71 29.53 18.13
C LEU A 473 -20.80 30.53 16.97
N ARG A 474 -19.69 30.73 16.24
CA ARG A 474 -19.67 31.65 15.09
C ARG A 474 -20.62 31.20 13.98
N THR A 475 -20.70 29.90 13.71
CA THR A 475 -21.66 29.34 12.74
C THR A 475 -23.09 29.54 13.21
N LEU A 476 -23.39 29.28 14.48
CA LEU A 476 -24.73 29.46 15.04
C LEU A 476 -25.20 30.93 14.94
N LEU A 477 -24.32 31.89 15.24
CA LEU A 477 -24.64 33.31 15.23
C LEU A 477 -24.73 33.90 13.82
N LEU A 478 -23.82 33.55 12.92
CA LEU A 478 -23.67 34.21 11.62
C LEU A 478 -24.22 33.40 10.43
N ARG A 479 -24.28 32.07 10.54
CA ARG A 479 -24.68 31.15 9.45
C ARG A 479 -25.48 29.94 9.99
N PRO A 480 -26.59 30.13 10.74
CA PRO A 480 -27.29 29.04 11.45
C PRO A 480 -27.75 27.89 10.54
N ARG A 481 -28.06 28.18 9.27
CA ARG A 481 -28.41 27.16 8.26
C ARG A 481 -27.30 26.13 8.01
N HIS A 482 -26.04 26.46 8.28
CA HIS A 482 -24.90 25.58 8.07
C HIS A 482 -24.43 24.85 9.35
N ILE A 483 -25.16 24.94 10.47
CA ILE A 483 -24.73 24.31 11.72
C ILE A 483 -24.54 22.79 11.60
N GLY A 484 -25.41 22.10 10.85
CA GLY A 484 -25.27 20.66 10.60
C GLY A 484 -23.99 20.32 9.83
N LEU A 485 -23.62 21.17 8.86
CA LEU A 485 -22.36 21.04 8.13
C LEU A 485 -21.15 21.30 9.04
N ALA A 486 -21.19 22.36 9.87
CA ALA A 486 -20.11 22.66 10.81
C ALA A 486 -19.86 21.51 11.80
N ILE A 487 -20.91 20.85 12.28
CA ILE A 487 -20.78 19.66 13.15
C ILE A 487 -20.10 18.52 12.39
N ARG A 488 -20.51 18.24 11.15
CA ARG A 488 -19.90 17.19 10.31
C ARG A 488 -18.41 17.50 10.03
N LEU A 489 -18.09 18.76 9.73
CA LEU A 489 -16.70 19.21 9.57
C LEU A 489 -15.91 19.03 10.87
N ALA A 490 -16.47 19.35 12.03
CA ALA A 490 -15.78 19.14 13.30
C ALA A 490 -15.51 17.66 13.62
N ILE A 491 -16.44 16.76 13.32
CA ILE A 491 -16.21 15.31 13.44
C ILE A 491 -15.08 14.87 12.50
N MET A 492 -15.06 15.40 11.28
CA MET A 492 -14.00 15.13 10.31
C MET A 492 -12.64 15.70 10.75
N GLY A 493 -12.60 16.90 11.33
CA GLY A 493 -11.37 17.49 11.88
C GLY A 493 -10.73 16.61 12.95
N LEU A 494 -11.53 16.09 13.88
CA LEU A 494 -11.07 15.13 14.88
C LEU A 494 -10.50 13.84 14.25
N HIS A 495 -11.12 13.36 13.18
CA HIS A 495 -10.60 12.21 12.44
C HIS A 495 -9.25 12.53 11.81
N LEU A 496 -9.14 13.65 11.10
CA LEU A 496 -7.93 14.05 10.37
C LEU A 496 -6.75 14.34 11.31
N GLU A 497 -6.98 14.96 12.47
CA GLU A 497 -5.95 15.13 13.52
C GLU A 497 -5.43 13.77 14.01
N LYS A 498 -6.34 12.88 14.41
CA LYS A 498 -5.96 11.57 14.95
C LYS A 498 -5.26 10.70 13.92
N PHE A 499 -5.75 10.73 12.69
CA PHE A 499 -5.14 10.01 11.57
C PHE A 499 -3.73 10.54 11.32
N THR A 500 -3.57 11.86 11.13
CA THR A 500 -2.27 12.51 10.93
C THR A 500 -1.30 12.18 12.06
N ARG A 501 -1.73 12.26 13.32
CA ARG A 501 -0.91 11.92 14.48
C ARG A 501 -0.43 10.48 14.46
N GLN A 502 -1.26 9.53 14.02
CA GLN A 502 -0.86 8.13 13.90
C GLN A 502 0.06 7.90 12.71
N THR A 503 -0.16 8.56 11.57
CA THR A 503 0.72 8.49 10.40
C THR A 503 2.13 8.99 10.74
N LEU A 504 2.23 10.18 11.37
CA LEU A 504 3.51 10.73 11.84
C LEU A 504 4.17 9.81 12.86
N ALA A 505 3.41 9.29 13.84
CA ALA A 505 3.96 8.38 14.85
C ALA A 505 4.43 7.02 14.28
N THR A 506 3.77 6.53 13.22
CA THR A 506 4.15 5.29 12.52
C THR A 506 5.51 5.50 11.84
N HIS A 507 5.67 6.62 11.15
CA HIS A 507 6.93 6.98 10.52
C HIS A 507 8.04 7.28 11.56
N ASP A 508 7.74 7.99 12.65
CA ASP A 508 8.69 8.19 13.76
C ASP A 508 9.19 6.86 14.35
N PHE A 509 8.30 5.86 14.46
CA PHE A 509 8.68 4.51 14.87
C PHE A 509 9.62 3.87 13.85
N SER A 510 9.29 3.87 12.56
CA SER A 510 10.11 3.26 11.52
C SER A 510 11.49 3.92 11.42
N VAL A 511 11.57 5.24 11.50
CA VAL A 511 12.84 5.99 11.52
C VAL A 511 13.65 5.65 12.78
N ALA A 512 13.01 5.66 13.95
CA ALA A 512 13.69 5.30 15.20
C ALA A 512 14.20 3.85 15.19
N ALA A 513 13.43 2.92 14.62
CA ALA A 513 13.79 1.52 14.51
C ALA A 513 15.04 1.33 13.65
N ARG A 514 15.08 1.95 12.47
CA ARG A 514 16.24 1.91 11.56
C ARG A 514 17.46 2.57 12.20
N ALA A 515 17.32 3.80 12.69
CA ALA A 515 18.44 4.54 13.28
C ALA A 515 19.00 3.86 14.55
N ASP A 516 18.14 3.32 15.42
CA ASP A 516 18.62 2.59 16.60
C ASP A 516 19.35 1.30 16.21
N TYR A 517 18.87 0.60 15.18
CA TYR A 517 19.51 -0.60 14.69
C TYR A 517 20.85 -0.31 14.00
N GLU A 518 20.92 0.66 13.08
CA GLU A 518 22.15 1.09 12.39
C GLU A 518 23.21 1.55 13.39
N ARG A 519 22.83 2.35 14.39
CA ARG A 519 23.74 2.79 15.45
C ARG A 519 24.29 1.61 16.24
N LEU A 520 23.44 0.66 16.64
CA LEU A 520 23.87 -0.53 17.38
C LEU A 520 24.74 -1.44 16.53
N GLU A 521 24.46 -1.56 15.24
CA GLU A 521 25.33 -2.27 14.29
C GLU A 521 26.71 -1.61 14.21
N ALA A 522 26.77 -0.29 14.06
CA ALA A 522 28.04 0.45 14.03
C ALA A 522 28.80 0.31 15.36
N GLU A 523 28.13 0.40 16.51
CA GLU A 523 28.74 0.17 17.83
C GLU A 523 29.26 -1.26 17.99
N ALA A 524 28.51 -2.26 17.52
CA ALA A 524 28.94 -3.66 17.54
C ALA A 524 30.19 -3.88 16.66
N LEU A 525 30.26 -3.20 15.52
CA LEU A 525 31.44 -3.20 14.65
C LEU A 525 32.62 -2.44 15.27
N ALA A 526 32.40 -1.36 16.02
CA ALA A 526 33.46 -0.61 16.69
C ALA A 526 34.00 -1.30 17.96
N ALA A 527 33.14 -2.04 18.67
CA ALA A 527 33.51 -2.87 19.83
C ALA A 527 34.48 -4.02 19.48
N ALA A 528 34.75 -4.23 18.19
CA ALA A 528 35.74 -5.17 17.67
C ALA A 528 37.22 -4.77 17.91
N ALA A 529 37.49 -3.57 18.42
CA ALA A 529 38.84 -3.15 18.79
C ALA A 529 39.29 -3.79 20.14
N PRO A 530 40.55 -4.29 20.27
CA PRO A 530 41.03 -4.97 21.47
C PRO A 530 40.93 -4.12 22.75
N GLY A 531 40.56 -4.75 23.88
CA GLY A 531 40.59 -4.12 25.21
C GLY A 531 39.42 -3.22 25.58
N SER A 532 38.40 -3.10 24.73
CA SER A 532 37.27 -2.22 24.99
C SER A 532 36.22 -2.89 25.90
N GLY A 533 35.94 -2.32 27.07
CA GLY A 533 34.78 -2.69 27.90
C GLY A 533 33.41 -2.43 27.23
N LEU A 534 33.35 -2.34 25.90
CA LEU A 534 32.22 -1.90 25.10
C LEU A 534 31.05 -2.89 25.07
N HIS A 535 31.25 -4.17 25.39
CA HIS A 535 30.16 -5.16 25.34
C HIS A 535 29.05 -4.85 26.37
N ALA A 536 29.41 -4.41 27.58
CA ALA A 536 28.45 -3.96 28.58
C ALA A 536 27.71 -2.69 28.14
N THR A 537 28.38 -1.81 27.39
CA THR A 537 27.79 -0.60 26.82
C THR A 537 26.81 -0.92 25.69
N LEU A 538 27.19 -1.78 24.75
CA LEU A 538 26.31 -2.26 23.67
C LEU A 538 25.04 -2.93 24.22
N ARG A 539 25.17 -3.78 25.24
CA ARG A 539 24.01 -4.38 25.93
C ARG A 539 23.08 -3.33 26.55
N ARG A 540 23.65 -2.29 27.19
CA ARG A 540 22.88 -1.18 27.78
C ARG A 540 22.16 -0.37 26.71
N HIS A 541 22.84 0.00 25.64
CA HIS A 541 22.28 0.75 24.52
C HIS A 541 21.20 -0.07 23.79
N GLY A 542 21.42 -1.36 23.56
CA GLY A 542 20.41 -2.26 22.99
C GLY A 542 19.15 -2.32 23.84
N ALA A 543 19.29 -2.46 25.18
CA ALA A 543 18.14 -2.44 26.08
C ALA A 543 17.42 -1.07 26.10
N GLN A 544 18.14 0.04 25.97
CA GLN A 544 17.57 1.38 25.87
C GLN A 544 16.79 1.58 24.57
N ALA A 545 17.34 1.15 23.43
CA ALA A 545 16.67 1.16 22.13
C ALA A 545 15.36 0.37 22.19
N LEU A 546 15.39 -0.87 22.68
CA LEU A 546 14.19 -1.71 22.82
C LEU A 546 13.13 -1.06 23.73
N ARG A 547 13.52 -0.45 24.85
CA ARG A 547 12.58 0.28 25.73
C ARG A 547 11.94 1.47 25.01
N ARG A 548 12.72 2.23 24.24
CA ARG A 548 12.22 3.36 23.43
C ARG A 548 11.26 2.89 22.35
N LEU A 549 11.62 1.88 21.57
CA LEU A 549 10.79 1.33 20.49
C LEU A 549 9.47 0.75 21.02
N ARG A 550 9.51 0.00 22.13
CA ARG A 550 8.29 -0.47 22.82
C ARG A 550 7.40 0.66 23.32
N ARG A 551 7.98 1.81 23.70
CA ARG A 551 7.22 3.00 24.11
C ARG A 551 6.57 3.68 22.90
N LEU A 552 7.29 3.82 21.79
CA LEU A 552 6.76 4.37 20.54
C LEU A 552 5.63 3.48 19.98
N HIS A 553 5.86 2.17 19.89
CA HIS A 553 4.87 1.20 19.41
C HIS A 553 3.58 1.19 20.25
N ARG A 554 3.69 1.37 21.58
CA ARG A 554 2.52 1.47 22.48
C ARG A 554 1.63 2.69 22.21
N ARG A 555 2.17 3.77 21.62
CA ARG A 555 1.38 4.96 21.22
C ARG A 555 0.57 4.75 19.94
N LEU A 556 0.92 3.72 19.16
CA LEU A 556 0.21 3.38 17.94
C LEU A 556 -1.06 2.59 18.27
N ARG A 557 -2.14 2.85 17.54
CA ARG A 557 -3.36 2.07 17.60
C ARG A 557 -3.16 0.68 16.99
N PRO A 558 -3.91 -0.34 17.44
CA PRO A 558 -3.78 -1.70 16.92
C PRO A 558 -3.87 -1.79 15.39
N GLU A 559 -4.74 -1.00 14.76
CA GLU A 559 -4.88 -0.99 13.30
C GLU A 559 -3.60 -0.53 12.57
N PHE A 560 -2.86 0.45 13.13
CA PHE A 560 -1.61 0.96 12.53
C PHE A 560 -0.42 0.03 12.78
N ARG A 561 -0.46 -0.79 13.84
CA ARG A 561 0.61 -1.75 14.15
C ARG A 561 0.71 -2.88 13.13
N LYS A 562 -0.42 -3.34 12.59
CA LYS A 562 -0.50 -4.48 11.65
C LYS A 562 0.14 -4.20 10.27
N GLY A 563 0.42 -2.94 9.96
CA GLY A 563 1.03 -2.50 8.71
C GLY A 563 2.51 -2.13 8.80
N LEU A 564 3.07 -2.07 10.02
CA LEU A 564 4.42 -1.52 10.24
C LEU A 564 5.49 -2.25 9.43
N SER A 565 6.38 -1.47 8.82
CA SER A 565 7.61 -1.94 8.22
C SER A 565 8.76 -1.05 8.69
N PRO A 566 9.74 -1.59 9.43
CA PRO A 566 9.77 -2.95 10.00
C PRO A 566 8.72 -3.14 11.12
N ASP A 567 8.26 -4.36 11.39
CA ASP A 567 7.43 -4.63 12.57
C ASP A 567 8.27 -4.69 13.85
N LEU A 568 7.64 -4.49 15.02
CA LEU A 568 8.37 -4.47 16.29
C LEU A 568 9.08 -5.80 16.57
N ALA A 569 8.45 -6.95 16.31
CA ALA A 569 9.03 -8.24 16.63
C ALA A 569 10.31 -8.49 15.82
N ALA A 570 10.29 -8.16 14.53
CA ALA A 570 11.45 -8.22 13.65
C ALA A 570 12.59 -7.32 14.15
N VAL A 571 12.29 -6.07 14.54
CA VAL A 571 13.31 -5.15 15.09
C VAL A 571 13.88 -5.66 16.41
N GLU A 572 13.03 -6.18 17.30
CA GLU A 572 13.49 -6.72 18.58
C GLU A 572 14.43 -7.90 18.39
N GLN A 573 14.08 -8.82 17.47
CA GLN A 573 14.94 -9.95 17.12
C GLN A 573 16.27 -9.49 16.51
N ALA A 574 16.25 -8.52 15.59
CA ALA A 574 17.43 -8.00 14.94
C ALA A 574 18.39 -7.30 15.92
N ILE A 575 17.87 -6.43 16.81
CA ILE A 575 18.67 -5.77 17.85
C ILE A 575 19.26 -6.80 18.81
N GLN A 576 18.48 -7.79 19.25
CA GLN A 576 18.99 -8.82 20.14
C GLN A 576 20.06 -9.69 19.48
N ALA A 577 19.91 -10.01 18.20
CA ALA A 577 20.93 -10.71 17.42
C ALA A 577 22.23 -9.90 17.35
N CYS A 578 22.13 -8.61 17.00
CA CYS A 578 23.28 -7.70 16.95
C CYS A 578 24.06 -7.66 18.27
N VAL A 579 23.37 -7.53 19.41
CA VAL A 579 23.99 -7.52 20.74
C VAL A 579 24.64 -8.86 21.08
N ARG A 580 24.01 -9.99 20.73
CA ARG A 580 24.53 -11.35 21.02
C ARG A 580 25.73 -11.71 20.16
N GLU A 581 25.76 -11.26 18.91
CA GLU A 581 26.77 -11.64 17.91
C GLU A 581 28.01 -10.74 17.92
N ALA A 582 27.98 -9.62 18.64
CA ALA A 582 29.11 -8.68 18.70
C ALA A 582 30.48 -9.33 19.04
N PRO A 583 30.63 -10.22 20.03
CA PRO A 583 31.91 -10.88 20.32
C PRO A 583 32.46 -11.71 19.16
N ALA A 584 31.57 -12.29 18.37
CA ALA A 584 31.90 -13.10 17.20
C ALA A 584 32.33 -12.21 16.02
N LEU A 585 31.68 -11.04 15.86
CA LEU A 585 32.04 -10.05 14.84
C LEU A 585 33.43 -9.46 15.08
N VAL A 586 33.84 -9.32 16.34
CA VAL A 586 35.20 -8.91 16.74
C VAL A 586 36.28 -9.80 16.13
N LEU A 587 36.08 -11.11 16.20
CA LEU A 587 37.05 -12.09 15.72
C LEU A 587 37.18 -12.06 14.18
N LEU A 588 36.06 -11.89 13.47
CA LEU A 588 36.07 -11.77 12.01
C LEU A 588 36.72 -10.49 11.50
N GLN A 589 36.52 -9.35 12.16
CA GLN A 589 37.20 -8.11 11.74
C GLN A 589 38.72 -8.23 11.85
N ARG A 590 39.25 -9.04 12.78
CA ARG A 590 40.69 -9.33 12.83
C ARG A 590 41.16 -10.18 11.64
N LEU A 591 40.32 -11.11 11.19
CA LEU A 591 40.61 -11.98 10.04
C LEU A 591 40.35 -11.29 8.70
N ARG A 592 39.59 -10.17 8.71
CA ARG A 592 39.06 -9.53 7.51
C ARG A 592 40.10 -9.23 6.43
N PRO A 593 41.23 -8.56 6.70
CA PRO A 593 42.20 -8.25 5.66
C PRO A 593 42.75 -9.50 4.97
N ARG A 594 42.89 -10.61 5.71
CA ARG A 594 43.36 -11.89 5.18
C ARG A 594 42.28 -12.58 4.35
N ILE A 595 41.03 -12.54 4.82
CA ILE A 595 39.89 -13.08 4.11
C ILE A 595 39.66 -12.30 2.80
N GLU A 596 39.74 -10.96 2.80
CA GLU A 596 39.66 -10.10 1.61
C GLU A 596 40.73 -10.50 0.59
N GLN A 597 41.96 -10.76 1.03
CA GLN A 597 43.05 -11.25 0.18
C GLN A 597 42.79 -12.66 -0.40
N TRP A 598 42.10 -13.56 0.32
CA TRP A 598 41.77 -14.89 -0.22
C TRP A 598 40.82 -14.82 -1.40
N PHE A 599 39.94 -13.83 -1.39
CA PHE A 599 38.94 -13.65 -2.42
C PHE A 599 39.38 -12.70 -3.52
N ALA A 600 40.22 -11.68 -3.27
CA ALA A 600 40.60 -10.63 -4.23
C ALA A 600 41.43 -11.09 -5.46
N GLY A 601 41.89 -12.34 -5.53
CA GLY A 601 42.73 -12.85 -6.63
C GLY A 601 41.96 -13.56 -7.75
N PRO A 602 42.47 -13.61 -9.00
CA PRO A 602 41.88 -14.42 -10.08
C PRO A 602 41.99 -15.95 -9.84
N SER A 603 42.71 -16.39 -8.80
CA SER A 603 43.09 -17.78 -8.56
C SER A 603 42.12 -18.61 -7.73
N TRP A 604 41.18 -18.00 -6.99
CA TRP A 604 40.33 -18.77 -6.07
C TRP A 604 39.29 -19.64 -6.79
N ARG A 605 38.71 -19.17 -7.91
CA ARG A 605 37.79 -19.97 -8.73
C ARG A 605 38.49 -21.20 -9.28
N SER A 606 39.65 -20.99 -9.92
CA SER A 606 40.50 -22.06 -10.42
C SER A 606 40.95 -23.01 -9.31
N ALA A 607 41.18 -22.51 -8.10
CA ALA A 607 41.53 -23.35 -6.97
C ALA A 607 40.37 -24.19 -6.43
N LEU A 608 39.14 -23.64 -6.40
CA LEU A 608 37.95 -24.43 -6.08
C LEU A 608 37.73 -25.50 -7.16
N GLU A 609 37.86 -25.16 -8.43
CA GLU A 609 37.77 -26.11 -9.55
C GLU A 609 38.84 -27.21 -9.46
N ALA A 610 40.09 -26.86 -9.17
CA ALA A 610 41.19 -27.81 -8.96
C ALA A 610 40.94 -28.76 -7.77
N HIS A 611 40.16 -28.33 -6.78
CA HIS A 611 39.78 -29.13 -5.62
C HIS A 611 38.43 -29.85 -5.78
N GLY A 612 37.91 -29.94 -7.00
CA GLY A 612 36.73 -30.74 -7.33
C GLY A 612 35.38 -30.06 -7.08
N TYR A 613 35.36 -28.76 -6.81
CA TYR A 613 34.12 -27.96 -6.80
C TYR A 613 33.76 -27.58 -8.25
N THR A 614 32.55 -27.84 -8.69
CA THR A 614 32.10 -27.60 -10.07
C THR A 614 30.91 -26.65 -10.13
N ARG A 615 30.83 -25.83 -11.18
CA ARG A 615 29.69 -24.93 -11.45
C ARG A 615 28.39 -25.72 -11.64
N VAL A 616 27.36 -25.30 -10.92
CA VAL A 616 26.00 -25.84 -10.90
C VAL A 616 25.07 -24.73 -11.36
N GLU A 617 24.51 -24.92 -12.56
CA GLU A 617 23.63 -23.94 -13.21
C GLU A 617 22.25 -23.84 -12.54
N ARG A 618 21.80 -24.90 -11.84
CA ARG A 618 20.57 -24.95 -11.03
C ARG A 618 20.71 -25.96 -9.91
N LEU A 619 20.29 -25.61 -8.69
CA LEU A 619 19.99 -26.60 -7.65
C LEU A 619 19.05 -27.66 -8.26
N ARG A 620 19.47 -28.93 -8.24
CA ARG A 620 18.64 -30.02 -8.79
C ARG A 620 17.32 -30.06 -8.04
N ALA A 621 16.20 -30.05 -8.77
CA ALA A 621 14.88 -30.23 -8.19
C ALA A 621 14.87 -31.51 -7.32
N GLY A 622 14.57 -31.37 -6.03
CA GLY A 622 14.57 -32.47 -5.05
C GLY A 622 15.80 -32.56 -4.13
N ALA A 623 16.78 -31.66 -4.23
CA ALA A 623 17.86 -31.56 -3.25
C ALA A 623 17.34 -30.93 -1.94
N GLY A 624 16.76 -31.77 -1.07
CA GLY A 624 16.28 -31.38 0.25
C GLY A 624 17.42 -31.06 1.21
N SER A 625 18.06 -29.91 1.02
CA SER A 625 19.09 -29.38 1.92
C SER A 625 18.44 -29.10 3.28
N ARG A 626 18.86 -29.82 4.33
CA ARG A 626 18.27 -29.69 5.67
C ARG A 626 18.90 -28.55 6.46
N THR A 627 20.18 -28.26 6.19
CA THR A 627 20.97 -27.26 6.93
C THR A 627 21.82 -26.36 6.02
N ILE A 628 21.67 -25.04 6.13
CA ILE A 628 22.45 -24.02 5.38
C ILE A 628 23.35 -23.22 6.33
N THR A 629 24.58 -22.94 5.92
CA THR A 629 25.46 -21.90 6.53
C THR A 629 25.62 -20.74 5.57
N VAL A 630 25.59 -19.50 6.05
CA VAL A 630 26.01 -18.32 5.26
C VAL A 630 27.44 -17.95 5.68
N ALA A 631 28.37 -17.96 4.73
CA ALA A 631 29.78 -17.69 4.97
C ALA A 631 29.99 -16.22 5.43
N PRO A 632 30.80 -15.96 6.46
CA PRO A 632 31.10 -14.64 7.02
C PRO A 632 32.01 -13.74 6.17
N LEU A 633 31.86 -13.79 4.86
CA LEU A 633 32.64 -12.97 3.93
C LEU A 633 32.08 -11.54 3.84
N LEU A 634 32.61 -10.73 4.75
CA LEU A 634 33.05 -9.33 4.61
C LEU A 634 32.06 -8.25 4.13
N ALA A 635 32.17 -7.11 4.83
CA ALA A 635 31.51 -5.82 4.63
C ALA A 635 30.02 -5.68 4.98
N GLN A 636 29.22 -6.75 5.06
CA GLN A 636 27.76 -6.56 5.18
C GLN A 636 27.11 -7.39 6.30
N GLY A 637 27.33 -6.98 7.56
CA GLY A 637 26.61 -7.53 8.71
C GLY A 637 25.09 -7.58 8.47
N GLY A 638 24.56 -6.57 7.80
CA GLY A 638 23.17 -6.53 7.37
C GLY A 638 22.75 -7.56 6.33
N LEU A 639 23.47 -7.67 5.20
CA LEU A 639 23.13 -8.64 4.14
C LEU A 639 23.19 -10.06 4.65
N ARG A 640 24.26 -10.41 5.39
CA ARG A 640 24.39 -11.75 5.98
C ARG A 640 23.21 -12.07 6.89
N ARG A 641 22.87 -11.17 7.83
CA ARG A 641 21.73 -11.38 8.74
C ARG A 641 20.42 -11.49 7.98
N SER A 642 20.27 -10.72 6.90
CA SER A 642 19.11 -10.80 6.01
C SER A 642 19.06 -12.15 5.28
N LEU A 643 20.18 -12.66 4.76
CA LEU A 643 20.25 -13.99 4.15
C LEU A 643 19.95 -15.11 5.16
N GLU A 644 20.52 -15.04 6.37
CA GLU A 644 20.22 -16.02 7.41
C GLU A 644 18.76 -15.95 7.86
N HIS A 645 18.19 -14.75 8.00
CA HIS A 645 16.78 -14.58 8.32
C HIS A 645 15.89 -15.11 7.19
N TYR A 646 16.26 -14.86 5.94
CA TYR A 646 15.59 -15.33 4.74
C TYR A 646 15.46 -16.85 4.71
N PHE A 647 16.56 -17.59 4.88
CA PHE A 647 16.53 -19.05 4.91
C PHE A 647 15.77 -19.59 6.14
N ARG A 648 15.79 -18.91 7.29
CA ARG A 648 14.95 -19.28 8.45
C ARG A 648 13.46 -19.12 8.16
N GLU A 649 13.03 -18.05 7.49
CA GLU A 649 11.63 -17.86 7.08
C GLU A 649 11.17 -18.93 6.07
N LEU A 650 12.09 -19.41 5.22
CA LEU A 650 11.87 -20.57 4.36
C LEU A 650 11.75 -21.90 5.13
N GLY A 651 11.93 -21.89 6.46
CA GLY A 651 11.89 -23.08 7.31
C GLY A 651 13.13 -23.97 7.17
N ILE A 652 14.21 -23.43 6.62
CA ILE A 652 15.48 -24.16 6.47
C ILE A 652 16.29 -23.93 7.74
N GLN A 653 16.95 -24.99 8.22
CA GLN A 653 17.81 -24.85 9.39
C GLN A 653 19.03 -24.03 9.00
N VAL A 654 19.16 -22.83 9.59
CA VAL A 654 20.32 -21.98 9.33
C VAL A 654 21.26 -22.09 10.51
N MET A 655 22.48 -22.53 10.22
CA MET A 655 23.56 -22.47 11.17
C MET A 655 23.89 -21.02 11.47
N THR A 656 23.67 -20.64 12.72
CA THR A 656 23.95 -19.31 13.25
C THR A 656 25.44 -19.03 13.19
N PHE A 657 25.78 -17.75 13.17
CA PHE A 657 27.17 -17.33 13.20
C PHE A 657 27.98 -17.90 14.37
N ARG A 658 27.36 -18.01 15.55
CA ARG A 658 28.01 -18.59 16.73
C ARG A 658 28.30 -20.08 16.54
N GLU A 659 27.39 -20.82 15.91
CA GLU A 659 27.60 -22.24 15.60
C GLU A 659 28.72 -22.42 14.57
N GLN A 660 28.83 -21.53 13.58
CA GLN A 660 29.93 -21.51 12.62
C GLN A 660 31.28 -21.27 13.32
N LEU A 661 31.38 -20.27 14.21
CA LEU A 661 32.61 -20.03 14.96
C LEU A 661 32.95 -21.15 15.96
N ALA A 662 31.94 -21.70 16.63
CA ALA A 662 32.13 -22.83 17.53
C ALA A 662 32.63 -24.08 16.80
N GLN A 663 32.30 -24.24 15.52
CA GLN A 663 32.81 -25.32 14.68
C GLN A 663 34.24 -25.13 14.22
N LEU A 664 34.66 -23.89 13.97
CA LEU A 664 36.06 -23.60 13.67
C LEU A 664 36.94 -23.91 14.89
N GLY A 665 36.46 -23.64 16.11
CA GLY A 665 37.23 -23.85 17.34
C GLY A 665 38.51 -22.97 17.40
N GLU A 666 39.18 -22.90 18.55
CA GLU A 666 40.43 -22.14 18.64
C GLU A 666 41.51 -22.71 17.72
N ASP A 667 41.66 -24.03 17.65
CA ASP A 667 42.63 -24.71 16.78
C ASP A 667 42.38 -24.49 15.28
N GLY A 668 41.13 -24.48 14.81
CA GLY A 668 40.81 -24.23 13.41
C GLY A 668 40.96 -22.76 13.04
N LEU A 669 40.64 -21.86 13.97
CA LEU A 669 40.96 -20.43 13.86
C LEU A 669 42.48 -20.20 13.82
N GLU A 670 43.27 -20.89 14.63
CA GLU A 670 44.73 -20.82 14.59
C GLU A 670 45.29 -21.36 13.27
N ARG A 671 44.76 -22.48 12.74
CA ARG A 671 45.14 -22.98 11.41
C ARG A 671 44.84 -21.97 10.30
N LEU A 672 43.70 -21.28 10.36
CA LEU A 672 43.35 -20.20 9.43
C LEU A 672 44.27 -18.98 9.57
N LEU A 673 44.91 -18.80 10.73
CA LEU A 673 45.83 -17.72 11.05
C LEU A 673 47.30 -18.01 10.68
N ARG A 674 47.67 -19.26 10.38
CA ARG A 674 49.06 -19.65 10.02
C ARG A 674 49.50 -19.08 8.65
N PRO A 675 50.79 -18.78 8.44
CA PRO A 675 51.34 -18.43 7.12
C PRO A 675 51.04 -19.53 6.08
N GLY A 676 50.75 -19.17 4.82
CA GLY A 676 50.28 -20.08 3.76
C GLY A 676 49.47 -19.36 2.67
N ASP A 677 49.26 -20.02 1.53
CA ASP A 677 48.65 -19.44 0.32
C ASP A 677 47.15 -19.17 0.44
N ALA A 678 46.68 -18.10 -0.20
CA ALA A 678 45.28 -17.65 -0.18
C ALA A 678 44.25 -18.73 -0.62
N PRO A 679 44.48 -19.48 -1.71
CA PRO A 679 43.57 -20.52 -2.16
C PRO A 679 43.42 -21.71 -1.20
N GLU A 680 44.51 -22.17 -0.59
CA GLU A 680 44.48 -23.30 0.33
C GLU A 680 43.76 -22.97 1.64
N ARG A 681 43.90 -21.72 2.11
CA ARG A 681 43.14 -21.23 3.26
C ARG A 681 41.66 -21.15 2.99
N LEU A 682 41.26 -20.68 1.80
CA LEU A 682 39.88 -20.68 1.37
C LEU A 682 39.32 -22.11 1.37
N VAL A 683 40.00 -23.06 0.73
CA VAL A 683 39.52 -24.45 0.68
C VAL A 683 39.42 -25.06 2.08
N THR A 684 40.42 -24.85 2.94
CA THR A 684 40.41 -25.35 4.33
C THR A 684 39.25 -24.76 5.13
N TYR A 685 39.01 -23.45 4.95
CA TYR A 685 37.92 -22.73 5.57
C TYR A 685 36.54 -23.27 5.17
N LEU A 686 36.30 -23.44 3.86
CA LEU A 686 35.04 -23.97 3.34
C LEU A 686 34.84 -25.44 3.77
N ARG A 687 35.91 -26.24 3.84
CA ARG A 687 35.86 -27.63 4.32
C ARG A 687 35.39 -27.70 5.78
N GLU A 688 35.94 -26.89 6.67
CA GLU A 688 35.57 -26.96 8.09
C GLU A 688 34.13 -26.49 8.33
N LEU A 689 33.66 -25.44 7.64
CA LEU A 689 32.24 -25.05 7.69
C LEU A 689 31.31 -26.11 7.08
N GLY A 690 31.79 -26.85 6.09
CA GLY A 690 31.03 -27.85 5.36
C GLY A 690 30.83 -29.18 6.06
N ARG A 691 31.51 -29.46 7.18
CA ARG A 691 31.38 -30.74 7.90
C ARG A 691 30.00 -30.95 8.55
N ARG A 692 29.19 -29.89 8.70
CA ARG A 692 27.90 -29.92 9.40
C ARG A 692 26.78 -29.12 8.73
N ALA A 693 27.02 -28.57 7.54
CA ALA A 693 26.01 -27.94 6.71
C ALA A 693 25.90 -28.71 5.39
N ASP A 694 24.70 -28.84 4.86
CA ASP A 694 24.46 -29.47 3.55
C ASP A 694 24.77 -28.47 2.42
N THR A 695 24.55 -27.18 2.68
CA THR A 695 24.79 -26.11 1.71
C THR A 695 25.46 -24.90 2.36
N LEU A 696 26.42 -24.29 1.66
CA LEU A 696 27.17 -23.12 2.08
C LEU A 696 26.90 -21.94 1.16
N VAL A 697 26.34 -20.84 1.67
CA VAL A 697 26.02 -19.65 0.89
C VAL A 697 27.13 -18.60 1.04
N VAL A 698 27.72 -18.16 -0.07
CA VAL A 698 28.78 -17.14 -0.08
C VAL A 698 28.29 -15.87 -0.78
N PRO A 699 28.18 -14.72 -0.09
CA PRO A 699 27.88 -13.43 -0.73
C PRO A 699 29.10 -12.88 -1.48
N LEU A 700 28.92 -12.38 -2.71
CA LEU A 700 30.00 -11.85 -3.56
C LEU A 700 29.80 -10.36 -3.89
N VAL A 701 30.76 -9.47 -3.60
CA VAL A 701 30.70 -8.03 -3.96
C VAL A 701 31.46 -7.74 -5.26
N GLU A 702 31.00 -6.75 -6.03
CA GLU A 702 31.66 -6.27 -7.26
C GLU A 702 33.12 -5.88 -7.00
N GLY A 703 34.03 -6.45 -7.81
CA GLY A 703 35.48 -6.46 -7.57
C GLY A 703 36.13 -7.81 -7.90
N LEU A 704 35.32 -8.83 -8.19
CA LEU A 704 35.79 -10.20 -8.52
C LEU A 704 35.41 -10.72 -9.91
N GLY A 705 35.69 -9.89 -10.91
CA GLY A 705 35.96 -10.34 -12.27
C GLY A 705 34.72 -10.66 -13.11
N ALA A 706 34.35 -9.65 -13.92
CA ALA A 706 34.02 -9.75 -15.34
C ALA A 706 33.48 -11.10 -15.85
N ALA A 707 32.18 -11.33 -15.69
CA ALA A 707 31.34 -12.08 -16.62
C ALA A 707 29.90 -11.87 -16.16
N GLY A 708 29.09 -11.21 -16.99
CA GLY A 708 27.66 -11.09 -16.72
C GLY A 708 27.01 -12.45 -16.84
N GLU A 709 26.55 -13.04 -15.73
CA GLU A 709 25.49 -14.05 -15.67
C GLU A 709 25.09 -14.43 -14.23
N ARG A 710 23.83 -14.87 -14.10
CA ARG A 710 22.98 -15.09 -12.92
C ARG A 710 23.54 -16.07 -11.88
N VAL A 711 22.99 -16.01 -10.65
CA VAL A 711 23.24 -16.85 -9.46
C VAL A 711 23.90 -18.19 -9.80
N GLN A 712 25.12 -18.42 -9.31
CA GLN A 712 25.87 -19.64 -9.59
C GLN A 712 26.06 -20.42 -8.29
N VAL A 713 25.64 -21.68 -8.29
CA VAL A 713 25.95 -22.62 -7.21
C VAL A 713 27.17 -23.43 -7.64
N LEU A 714 28.04 -23.83 -6.73
CA LEU A 714 29.13 -24.79 -6.92
C LEU A 714 28.73 -26.07 -6.16
N SER A 715 28.87 -27.27 -6.73
CA SER A 715 28.73 -28.54 -5.98
C SER A 715 30.01 -29.37 -6.10
N ALA A 716 30.31 -30.12 -5.04
CA ALA A 716 31.38 -31.10 -5.08
C ALA A 716 30.96 -32.31 -5.93
N ARG A 717 31.87 -32.83 -6.78
CA ARG A 717 31.59 -34.07 -7.53
C ARG A 717 31.40 -35.25 -6.58
N ALA A 718 30.36 -36.04 -6.83
CA ALA A 718 30.15 -37.34 -6.20
C ALA A 718 31.10 -38.39 -6.79
N ALA A 719 32.39 -38.32 -6.46
CA ALA A 719 33.36 -39.34 -6.82
C ALA A 719 34.50 -39.42 -5.80
N ASP A 720 34.18 -39.40 -4.50
CA ASP A 720 34.92 -40.21 -3.52
C ASP A 720 34.13 -40.33 -2.21
N ARG A 721 34.08 -41.54 -1.64
CA ARG A 721 33.30 -41.83 -0.41
C ARG A 721 33.85 -41.14 0.85
N ALA A 722 34.97 -40.41 0.76
CA ALA A 722 35.65 -39.77 1.89
C ALA A 722 35.53 -38.23 1.95
N ALA A 723 34.92 -37.54 0.98
CA ALA A 723 34.79 -36.08 1.02
C ALA A 723 33.40 -35.61 0.57
N ARG A 724 32.39 -35.76 1.44
CA ARG A 724 31.13 -35.02 1.29
C ARG A 724 31.38 -33.56 1.67
N LEU A 725 31.75 -32.74 0.70
CA LEU A 725 31.73 -31.29 0.85
C LEU A 725 30.31 -30.78 0.53
N PRO A 726 29.85 -29.72 1.20
CA PRO A 726 28.53 -29.13 0.99
C PRO A 726 28.37 -28.59 -0.43
N ASP A 727 27.12 -28.44 -0.86
CA ASP A 727 26.78 -27.63 -2.03
C ASP A 727 27.08 -26.15 -1.71
N VAL A 728 28.06 -25.54 -2.36
CA VAL A 728 28.43 -24.14 -2.12
C VAL A 728 27.63 -23.22 -3.05
N ALA A 729 26.55 -22.60 -2.59
CA ALA A 729 25.82 -21.59 -3.35
C ALA A 729 26.52 -20.22 -3.30
N CYS A 730 26.80 -19.59 -4.45
CA CYS A 730 27.25 -18.20 -4.46
C CYS A 730 26.08 -17.27 -4.80
N VAL A 731 25.80 -16.32 -3.91
CA VAL A 731 24.81 -15.27 -4.14
C VAL A 731 25.58 -14.01 -4.53
N ALA A 732 25.32 -13.50 -5.73
CA ALA A 732 25.87 -12.22 -6.14
C ALA A 732 25.24 -11.11 -5.29
N CYS A 733 26.06 -10.25 -4.66
CA CYS A 733 25.63 -8.95 -4.18
C CYS A 733 25.49 -8.05 -5.41
N GLU A 734 24.34 -8.15 -6.06
CA GLU A 734 24.05 -7.39 -7.26
C GLU A 734 23.97 -5.89 -6.98
N SER A 735 24.22 -5.07 -8.00
CA SER A 735 24.25 -3.61 -7.90
C SER A 735 22.87 -2.98 -7.63
N SER A 736 21.78 -3.76 -7.67
CA SER A 736 20.44 -3.32 -7.29
C SER A 736 19.67 -4.31 -6.41
N ARG A 737 18.86 -3.78 -5.49
CA ARG A 737 17.98 -4.55 -4.58
C ARG A 737 16.98 -5.43 -5.33
N ARG A 738 16.49 -4.98 -6.48
CA ARG A 738 15.52 -5.71 -7.34
C ARG A 738 16.11 -7.02 -7.88
N GLN A 739 17.36 -6.94 -8.29
CA GLN A 739 18.14 -8.05 -8.80
C GLN A 739 18.47 -9.07 -7.70
N LEU A 740 18.96 -8.60 -6.55
CA LEU A 740 19.15 -9.44 -5.36
C LEU A 740 17.87 -10.16 -4.95
N ARG A 741 16.72 -9.45 -4.99
CA ARG A 741 15.40 -10.02 -4.71
C ARG A 741 15.06 -11.14 -5.67
N ALA A 742 15.18 -10.93 -6.98
CA ALA A 742 14.89 -11.96 -7.99
C ALA A 742 15.77 -13.21 -7.78
N SER A 743 17.08 -12.99 -7.63
CA SER A 743 18.07 -14.03 -7.38
C SER A 743 17.80 -14.85 -6.11
N LEU A 744 17.36 -14.19 -5.03
CA LEU A 744 16.98 -14.89 -3.80
C LEU A 744 15.65 -15.60 -3.93
N ILE A 745 14.64 -15.01 -4.58
CA ILE A 745 13.36 -15.70 -4.84
C ILE A 745 13.58 -16.98 -5.64
N ASP A 746 14.40 -16.94 -6.69
CA ASP A 746 14.76 -18.11 -7.48
C ASP A 746 15.46 -19.18 -6.63
N LEU A 747 16.40 -18.76 -5.78
CA LEU A 747 17.09 -19.64 -4.84
C LEU A 747 16.11 -20.28 -3.82
N GLY A 748 15.23 -19.49 -3.22
CA GLY A 748 14.23 -19.99 -2.27
C GLY A 748 13.19 -20.89 -2.92
N ALA A 749 12.77 -20.58 -4.15
CA ALA A 749 11.90 -21.43 -4.94
C ALA A 749 12.57 -22.77 -5.24
N ALA A 750 13.87 -22.76 -5.57
CA ALA A 750 14.64 -23.99 -5.78
C ALA A 750 14.78 -24.82 -4.49
N LEU A 751 14.93 -24.16 -3.33
CA LEU A 751 15.10 -24.84 -2.03
C LEU A 751 13.78 -25.36 -1.44
N THR A 752 12.66 -24.69 -1.70
CA THR A 752 11.38 -24.99 -1.03
C THR A 752 10.27 -25.46 -1.96
N GLY A 753 10.43 -25.32 -3.27
CA GLY A 753 9.38 -25.56 -4.26
C GLY A 753 8.26 -24.51 -4.25
N ASP A 754 8.37 -23.45 -3.44
CA ASP A 754 7.34 -22.42 -3.26
C ASP A 754 7.91 -21.01 -3.46
N PRO A 755 7.75 -20.43 -4.67
CA PRO A 755 8.19 -19.07 -4.98
C PRO A 755 7.50 -17.99 -4.13
N GLY A 756 6.23 -18.20 -3.75
CA GLY A 756 5.47 -17.23 -2.94
C GLY A 756 5.98 -17.20 -1.50
N ARG A 757 6.36 -18.35 -0.94
CA ARG A 757 7.04 -18.43 0.35
C ARG A 757 8.40 -17.75 0.32
N ALA A 758 9.16 -17.93 -0.76
CA ALA A 758 10.43 -17.23 -0.97
C ALA A 758 10.27 -15.72 -1.04
N GLU A 759 9.23 -15.23 -1.69
CA GLU A 759 8.94 -13.80 -1.77
C GLU A 759 8.62 -13.18 -0.40
N ILE A 760 7.73 -13.82 0.36
CA ILE A 760 7.38 -13.38 1.72
C ILE A 760 8.60 -13.42 2.66
N ALA A 761 9.42 -14.47 2.55
CA ALA A 761 10.64 -14.63 3.32
C ALA A 761 11.62 -13.50 3.02
N PHE A 762 11.79 -13.12 1.75
CA PHE A 762 12.68 -12.02 1.36
C PHE A 762 12.21 -10.69 1.93
N ASP A 763 10.93 -10.36 1.74
CA ASP A 763 10.37 -9.08 2.17
C ASP A 763 10.46 -8.89 3.69
N ARG A 764 10.31 -9.97 4.46
CA ARG A 764 10.53 -9.96 5.93
C ARG A 764 12.01 -9.81 6.27
N ALA A 765 12.84 -10.60 5.61
CA ALA A 765 14.24 -10.71 5.95
C ALA A 765 15.05 -9.45 5.67
N PHE A 766 14.69 -8.72 4.62
CA PHE A 766 15.38 -7.52 4.16
C PHE A 766 14.66 -6.23 4.57
N ALA A 767 13.68 -6.26 5.48
CA ALA A 767 12.91 -5.06 5.85
C ALA A 767 13.73 -3.96 6.57
N LEU A 768 14.89 -4.31 7.13
CA LEU A 768 15.78 -3.44 7.93
C LEU A 768 17.00 -2.90 7.17
N HIS A 769 17.21 -3.38 5.94
CA HIS A 769 18.36 -3.08 5.07
C HIS A 769 17.87 -2.70 3.68
#